data_AF-A0ABD0SQG0-F1
#
_entry.id   AF-A0ABD0SQG0-F1
#
_cell.length_a   1.000
_cell.length_b   1.000
_cell.length_c   1.000
_cell.angle_alpha   90.00
_cell.angle_beta   90.00
_cell.angle_gamma   90.00
#
_symmetry.space_group_name_H-M   'P 1'
#
loop_
_entity.id
_entity.type
_entity.pdbx_description
1 polymer ?
#
loop_
_entity_poly.entity_id
_entity_poly.type
_entity_poly.pdbx_seq_one_letter_code
_entity_poly.pdbx_strand_id
1 'polypeptide(L)'
;MELRSKSKRLMPLPGGDRRGAPGADAGRHSMRAIGGEGLGGRPFAGGPAIGREPEQCESTQSSQNQNINSPVTPVEDVSQEAPATKPATTKTGKPRVRMQWNDDINTFIMRTYYYITKLETDRTMYCKNLFDRFKLQYPHLNVTAQRIADQRRVILRNKLLSDLAIDNIKKEVRDQLKEEEQNELQSTLHSENAIRSDSYNSSFEDNLPLNLLRTQSDLTISPTSLTPQTLSQTQTRLDPSDTQHVESRNQSDDYIQSVTDMLETALTEYSGSDPTARPRLPRLRGNKKLYQLVDLFNNKILSKFCTADSDINHIHTLIYCSALVICKQLGYKIEPQNTHKHSRRSFKKPAWQVRLEKDIEKLRADIARVTQYITNNERSENLCNKVELIFKKNQLHSSHERNNRRPEEFLDTLKQKLSLKAQRLRRYKKALERKEDNKLFSTNEKVFYRNLGQQNKSERDISEQGDKELPTSEDLKNYWASIWEKDAEYNFEADWIKKEENRFQNIEEMVFDDVNRDDIEMVTRKMKSWKAAGTDGVHSFWYKKFYILHDILGRVISDVIKGNINLPQFLTTGVTFMLPKSKNTKDPSQYRPITCLPTLYKLITSCITNKLNSHIENNKILSEEQKGCRRNHLGCKEQLVIDSIILKHAHKHKRNINITYIDYQKAFDSVPHSWLIRVLQIYKVNPTIITFLESAMSNWKTTLLLNEIRTEEIPIRNGIFQGDSLSPLWFCLAMNPLSALLNDSNNGYKLTHTTSICHLMYMDDIKLFSKSDQAMKNLIEITKTFSKDINMKFGLDKCRTLRIVKGRVNASQNFNINHSFQSMDLGDSYKYLGIQQDKGIHHIKIKKELTQEYFRRINTLCKKHLYSKNLFKAINTFAVPVLTYSFGIIKWTKTDINKLEIRTRTTLTKHNYMHPKSAIQRTTQPHVDLKASNKWLKLGALFPETEGFMIAIQDQIINTRNYKKYILKDPHLITDKCRKCNRQSETIQHITSACPNLTQTDYTHRHNQICNIIHQKLAFKYQLLTGKPLPYYQYTPKPVLESSSHKMYFDRAILTDRTVHNNRPDITLIDKQNKQVYIIDVAVPNTHNLHKTITEKIHKYTELKEEIVKIWQMDKVHIVPLVLSSTGVIPRHLLSALRNLDIPESTYMTMQKAAILNTCRIVRRFLQDDTSSIPNSGNVTHLA
;
A
#
# COMPACT_ATOMS: atom_id res chain seq x y z
N MET A 1 32.25 -28.18 -24.53
CA MET A 1 32.00 -29.51 -23.91
C MET A 1 30.78 -29.42 -23.01
N GLU A 2 29.84 -30.35 -23.14
CA GLU A 2 28.73 -30.52 -22.19
C GLU A 2 29.22 -31.28 -20.94
N LEU A 3 28.54 -31.08 -19.80
CA LEU A 3 27.78 -32.19 -19.22
C LEU A 3 26.63 -31.72 -18.31
N ARG A 4 25.53 -32.46 -18.41
CA ARG A 4 24.27 -32.34 -17.66
C ARG A 4 24.39 -33.19 -16.38
N SER A 5 23.53 -33.14 -15.34
CA SER A 5 22.58 -32.16 -14.81
C SER A 5 21.95 -32.78 -13.53
N LYS A 6 21.32 -31.98 -12.66
CA LYS A 6 20.02 -32.27 -11.99
C LYS A 6 19.68 -31.16 -11.00
N SER A 7 18.46 -30.62 -11.07
CA SER A 7 17.98 -29.62 -10.11
C SER A 7 16.94 -30.21 -9.16
N LYS A 8 16.99 -29.84 -7.88
CA LYS A 8 15.82 -29.83 -6.99
C LYS A 8 15.62 -28.39 -6.49
N ARG A 9 14.40 -27.87 -6.69
CA ARG A 9 14.04 -26.48 -6.36
C ARG A 9 13.85 -26.30 -4.85
N LEU A 10 14.27 -25.15 -4.31
CA LEU A 10 13.80 -24.63 -3.03
C LEU A 10 13.09 -23.28 -3.24
N MET A 11 11.98 -23.07 -2.52
CA MET A 11 11.05 -21.95 -2.70
C MET A 11 11.30 -20.79 -1.69
N PRO A 12 10.72 -19.59 -1.93
CA PRO A 12 11.34 -18.34 -1.46
C PRO A 12 10.84 -17.77 -0.12
N LEU A 13 11.74 -17.01 0.53
CA LEU A 13 11.38 -15.93 1.45
C LEU A 13 11.23 -14.60 0.69
N PRO A 14 10.35 -13.68 1.13
CA PRO A 14 9.80 -12.65 0.23
C PRO A 14 10.63 -11.35 0.17
N GLY A 15 10.94 -10.90 -1.06
CA GLY A 15 11.08 -9.48 -1.38
C GLY A 15 12.48 -8.88 -1.49
N GLY A 16 13.44 -9.55 -2.14
CA GLY A 16 14.78 -8.98 -2.34
C GLY A 16 15.79 -9.85 -3.09
N ASP A 17 15.39 -10.48 -4.20
CA ASP A 17 16.28 -11.18 -5.14
C ASP A 17 16.52 -10.26 -6.37
N ARG A 18 17.68 -10.20 -7.02
CA ARG A 18 18.89 -11.05 -7.04
C ARG A 18 20.16 -10.17 -7.03
N ARG A 19 21.40 -10.66 -6.97
CA ARG A 19 22.14 -11.72 -6.25
C ARG A 19 23.50 -11.86 -6.98
N GLY A 20 24.63 -11.82 -6.28
CA GLY A 20 25.97 -12.01 -6.83
C GLY A 20 27.03 -11.97 -5.72
N ALA A 21 27.84 -13.02 -5.59
CA ALA A 21 28.81 -13.32 -4.52
C ALA A 21 29.58 -14.63 -4.89
N PRO A 22 30.47 -15.24 -4.06
CA PRO A 22 31.21 -14.79 -2.86
C PRO A 22 32.74 -15.13 -2.88
N GLY A 23 33.45 -14.89 -1.75
CA GLY A 23 34.81 -15.38 -1.38
C GLY A 23 35.33 -14.56 -0.18
N ALA A 24 35.72 -15.08 0.99
CA ALA A 24 36.76 -16.07 1.35
C ALA A 24 38.19 -15.55 1.09
N ASP A 25 39.18 -15.53 2.01
CA ASP A 25 39.26 -15.72 3.49
C ASP A 25 40.65 -15.15 3.97
N ALA A 26 41.29 -15.25 5.16
CA ALA A 26 41.11 -15.87 6.50
C ALA A 26 41.96 -15.12 7.58
N GLY A 27 42.00 -15.63 8.83
CA GLY A 27 42.90 -15.20 9.95
C GLY A 27 42.26 -14.17 10.92
N ARG A 28 42.19 -14.28 12.26
CA ARG A 28 42.93 -14.89 13.42
C ARG A 28 44.12 -14.07 14.01
N HIS A 29 44.16 -14.05 15.35
CA HIS A 29 45.18 -13.48 16.27
C HIS A 29 45.28 -11.93 16.35
N SER A 30 45.62 -11.25 17.46
CA SER A 30 45.79 -11.61 18.89
C SER A 30 45.42 -10.39 19.81
N MET A 31 44.85 -10.56 21.02
CA MET A 31 45.45 -10.50 22.39
C MET A 31 45.86 -9.12 23.00
N ARG A 32 45.66 -9.04 24.33
CA ARG A 32 46.03 -8.01 25.35
C ARG A 32 45.34 -6.62 25.23
N ALA A 33 44.81 -5.92 26.26
CA ALA A 33 44.85 -5.92 27.75
C ALA A 33 45.69 -4.79 28.38
N ILE A 34 45.39 -4.42 29.65
CA ILE A 34 45.77 -3.18 30.38
C ILE A 34 44.92 -1.98 29.86
N GLY A 35 44.39 -1.02 30.64
CA GLY A 35 44.53 -0.58 32.06
C GLY A 35 44.83 0.94 32.08
N GLY A 36 44.41 1.81 33.01
CA GLY A 36 43.52 1.74 34.18
C GLY A 36 43.27 3.18 34.72
N GLU A 37 42.51 3.34 35.82
CA GLU A 37 42.33 4.62 36.59
C GLU A 37 41.63 5.81 35.85
N GLY A 38 41.10 6.86 36.51
CA GLY A 38 40.87 7.13 37.93
C GLY A 38 40.20 8.52 38.17
N LEU A 39 39.67 8.77 39.38
CA LEU A 39 39.06 10.04 39.89
C LEU A 39 37.73 10.49 39.21
N GLY A 40 36.75 11.15 39.85
CA GLY A 40 36.51 11.53 41.26
C GLY A 40 35.75 12.89 41.36
N GLY A 41 34.76 13.16 42.22
CA GLY A 41 33.98 12.33 43.17
C GLY A 41 33.56 13.11 44.45
N ARG A 42 32.26 13.45 44.67
CA ARG A 42 31.76 14.14 45.90
C ARG A 42 30.29 13.82 46.30
N PRO A 43 29.95 13.70 47.61
CA PRO A 43 28.60 13.45 48.13
C PRO A 43 28.06 14.50 49.15
N PHE A 44 26.79 14.33 49.57
CA PHE A 44 26.15 14.76 50.85
C PHE A 44 25.07 13.69 51.17
N ALA A 45 24.85 13.12 52.37
CA ALA A 45 24.79 13.61 53.78
C ALA A 45 23.49 14.38 54.10
N GLY A 46 22.70 14.08 55.15
CA GLY A 46 22.84 13.09 56.23
C GLY A 46 21.48 12.58 56.81
N GLY A 47 21.49 11.98 58.00
CA GLY A 47 20.34 11.33 58.68
C GLY A 47 19.48 12.28 59.56
N PRO A 48 18.91 11.85 60.71
CA PRO A 48 19.20 10.65 61.52
C PRO A 48 17.97 9.71 61.73
N ALA A 49 18.10 8.76 62.67
CA ALA A 49 17.03 7.85 63.11
C ALA A 49 16.84 7.91 64.64
N ILE A 50 15.63 7.64 65.12
CA ILE A 50 15.28 7.33 66.53
C ILE A 50 14.23 6.21 66.49
N GLY A 51 14.28 5.27 67.44
CA GLY A 51 13.23 4.27 67.66
C GLY A 51 12.85 4.19 69.14
N ARG A 52 11.74 3.52 69.45
CA ARG A 52 11.38 3.03 70.80
C ARG A 52 10.40 1.85 70.70
N GLU A 53 10.24 1.17 71.82
CA GLU A 53 9.63 -0.16 71.98
C GLU A 53 8.16 -0.12 72.44
N PRO A 54 7.45 -1.26 72.61
CA PRO A 54 5.99 -1.31 72.67
C PRO A 54 5.42 -1.30 74.09
N GLU A 55 4.08 -1.17 74.18
CA GLU A 55 3.29 -1.50 75.38
C GLU A 55 2.19 -2.53 75.06
N GLN A 56 1.66 -3.16 76.10
CA GLN A 56 0.75 -4.32 76.05
C GLN A 56 -0.64 -3.99 76.65
N CYS A 57 -1.33 -5.02 77.16
CA CYS A 57 -2.61 -5.00 77.89
C CYS A 57 -3.86 -4.77 76.99
N GLU A 58 -4.83 -5.70 76.90
CA GLU A 58 -5.73 -6.30 77.93
C GLU A 58 -6.96 -5.40 78.22
N SER A 59 -8.15 -5.93 78.51
CA SER A 59 -8.70 -7.29 78.33
C SER A 59 -10.26 -7.23 78.25
N THR A 60 -10.97 -8.14 78.94
CA THR A 60 -12.44 -8.39 78.99
C THR A 60 -13.13 -8.69 77.64
N GLN A 61 -13.83 -9.81 77.37
CA GLN A 61 -14.64 -10.81 78.11
C GLN A 61 -16.13 -10.48 78.36
N SER A 62 -16.94 -11.54 78.53
CA SER A 62 -18.41 -11.62 78.73
C SER A 62 -19.25 -11.39 77.45
N SER A 63 -19.95 -12.36 76.83
CA SER A 63 -21.07 -13.26 77.25
C SER A 63 -22.46 -12.62 77.01
N GLN A 64 -23.55 -13.33 76.64
CA GLN A 64 -23.79 -14.78 76.53
C GLN A 64 -24.95 -15.11 75.54
N ASN A 65 -25.29 -16.41 75.44
CA ASN A 65 -26.41 -17.09 74.74
C ASN A 65 -27.79 -16.35 74.79
N GLN A 66 -28.80 -16.65 73.95
CA GLN A 66 -29.50 -17.95 73.79
C GLN A 66 -30.27 -18.14 72.45
N ASN A 67 -30.59 -19.40 72.14
CA ASN A 67 -31.58 -19.84 71.12
C ASN A 67 -33.01 -19.86 71.71
N ILE A 68 -34.05 -20.01 70.86
CA ILE A 68 -35.08 -21.07 71.01
C ILE A 68 -36.03 -21.17 69.78
N ASN A 69 -36.19 -22.42 69.31
CA ASN A 69 -37.27 -23.14 68.59
C ASN A 69 -38.18 -22.51 67.51
N SER A 70 -38.50 -23.36 66.51
CA SER A 70 -39.61 -23.24 65.55
C SER A 70 -40.89 -23.94 66.05
N PRO A 71 -42.02 -23.77 65.34
CA PRO A 71 -42.73 -24.95 64.79
C PRO A 71 -43.06 -24.82 63.28
N VAL A 72 -43.85 -25.76 62.74
CA VAL A 72 -43.80 -26.15 61.31
C VAL A 72 -45.20 -26.43 60.70
N THR A 73 -45.47 -25.88 59.50
CA THR A 73 -46.58 -26.21 58.54
C THR A 73 -48.04 -25.92 58.98
N PRO A 74 -49.05 -25.86 58.07
CA PRO A 74 -49.06 -26.32 56.66
C PRO A 74 -49.52 -25.34 55.55
N VAL A 75 -49.40 -25.91 54.34
CA VAL A 75 -49.71 -25.48 52.97
C VAL A 75 -51.12 -24.90 52.76
N GLU A 76 -51.23 -23.82 51.97
CA GLU A 76 -52.05 -23.81 50.75
C GLU A 76 -51.59 -22.76 49.73
N ASP A 77 -52.03 -22.89 48.48
CA ASP A 77 -51.54 -22.15 47.30
C ASP A 77 -52.58 -21.09 46.84
N VAL A 78 -52.16 -20.17 45.97
CA VAL A 78 -52.93 -19.35 44.99
C VAL A 78 -52.29 -17.97 44.76
N SER A 79 -52.16 -17.63 43.47
CA SER A 79 -51.64 -16.35 42.96
C SER A 79 -52.65 -15.19 43.02
N GLN A 80 -52.16 -13.93 43.12
CA GLN A 80 -52.43 -12.89 42.10
C GLN A 80 -51.62 -11.58 42.27
N GLU A 81 -51.26 -11.02 41.10
CA GLU A 81 -51.07 -9.60 40.69
C GLU A 81 -50.34 -8.53 41.53
N ALA A 82 -49.67 -7.62 40.79
CA ALA A 82 -49.09 -6.36 41.26
C ALA A 82 -49.55 -5.18 40.35
N PRO A 83 -49.67 -3.94 40.85
CA PRO A 83 -50.62 -2.96 40.31
C PRO A 83 -50.22 -2.23 39.02
N ALA A 84 -51.24 -1.76 38.30
CA ALA A 84 -51.15 -1.24 36.93
C ALA A 84 -50.65 0.21 36.79
N THR A 85 -49.77 0.46 35.81
CA THR A 85 -49.33 1.82 35.41
C THR A 85 -50.17 2.39 34.26
N LYS A 86 -50.75 3.59 34.44
CA LYS A 86 -51.58 4.28 33.42
C LYS A 86 -50.72 4.78 32.23
N PRO A 87 -51.22 4.69 30.96
CA PRO A 87 -50.51 5.19 29.78
C PRO A 87 -50.75 6.68 29.50
N ALA A 88 -49.81 7.34 28.82
CA ALA A 88 -49.85 8.77 28.50
C ALA A 88 -50.57 9.11 27.17
N THR A 89 -51.20 10.29 27.12
CA THR A 89 -51.98 10.83 25.99
C THR A 89 -51.19 11.82 25.12
N THR A 90 -51.79 12.29 24.02
CA THR A 90 -51.25 13.33 23.12
C THR A 90 -52.29 14.43 22.84
N LYS A 91 -51.86 15.56 22.25
CA LYS A 91 -52.65 16.81 22.06
C LYS A 91 -53.94 16.73 21.23
N THR A 92 -54.38 15.56 20.80
CA THR A 92 -55.74 15.31 20.29
C THR A 92 -56.33 14.16 21.11
N GLY A 93 -57.48 14.43 21.76
CA GLY A 93 -57.97 13.70 22.93
C GLY A 93 -58.53 12.28 22.71
N LYS A 94 -58.01 11.50 21.75
CA LYS A 94 -58.36 10.08 21.58
C LYS A 94 -57.25 9.20 22.20
N PRO A 95 -57.59 8.20 23.04
CA PRO A 95 -56.59 7.35 23.67
C PRO A 95 -55.83 6.53 22.62
N ARG A 96 -54.51 6.45 22.78
CA ARG A 96 -53.65 5.76 21.82
C ARG A 96 -53.64 4.26 22.12
N VAL A 97 -54.67 3.55 21.65
CA VAL A 97 -54.73 2.08 21.71
C VAL A 97 -53.44 1.51 21.14
N ARG A 98 -52.61 0.95 22.01
CA ARG A 98 -51.29 0.45 21.66
C ARG A 98 -51.47 -0.94 21.09
N MET A 99 -51.68 -1.01 19.77
CA MET A 99 -51.80 -2.26 19.00
C MET A 99 -50.88 -3.34 19.58
N GLN A 100 -51.50 -4.40 20.09
CA GLN A 100 -50.81 -5.60 20.53
C GLN A 100 -50.39 -6.40 19.30
N TRP A 101 -49.20 -7.00 19.35
CA TRP A 101 -48.68 -7.87 18.31
C TRP A 101 -48.78 -9.31 18.80
N ASN A 102 -49.91 -9.95 18.54
CA ASN A 102 -50.10 -11.37 18.86
C ASN A 102 -49.30 -12.26 17.90
N ASP A 103 -49.24 -13.55 18.22
CA ASP A 103 -48.35 -14.47 17.50
C ASP A 103 -48.85 -14.84 16.10
N ASP A 104 -50.13 -14.66 15.80
CA ASP A 104 -50.67 -14.75 14.43
C ASP A 104 -50.09 -13.64 13.55
N ILE A 105 -50.12 -12.39 14.03
CA ILE A 105 -49.57 -11.24 13.30
C ILE A 105 -48.04 -11.34 13.22
N ASN A 106 -47.36 -11.82 14.27
CA ASN A 106 -45.92 -12.07 14.24
C ASN A 106 -45.56 -13.17 13.21
N THR A 107 -46.31 -14.26 13.18
CA THR A 107 -46.19 -15.38 12.23
C THR A 107 -46.44 -14.93 10.80
N PHE A 108 -47.53 -14.19 10.56
CA PHE A 108 -47.86 -13.62 9.26
C PHE A 108 -46.74 -12.70 8.74
N ILE A 109 -46.19 -11.82 9.58
CA ILE A 109 -45.06 -10.95 9.22
C ILE A 109 -43.84 -11.78 8.81
N MET A 110 -43.52 -12.85 9.54
CA MET A 110 -42.35 -13.69 9.25
C MET A 110 -42.55 -14.56 8.00
N ARG A 111 -43.73 -15.19 7.83
CA ARG A 111 -44.08 -15.99 6.64
C ARG A 111 -44.07 -15.11 5.38
N THR A 112 -44.77 -13.97 5.41
CA THR A 112 -44.81 -13.02 4.30
C THR A 112 -43.43 -12.42 3.99
N TYR A 113 -42.61 -12.14 5.01
CA TYR A 113 -41.24 -11.69 4.81
C TYR A 113 -40.37 -12.74 4.10
N TYR A 114 -40.39 -14.00 4.55
CA TYR A 114 -39.59 -15.05 3.95
C TYR A 114 -40.03 -15.37 2.52
N TYR A 115 -41.34 -15.36 2.23
CA TYR A 115 -41.87 -15.53 0.88
C TYR A 115 -41.38 -14.40 -0.05
N ILE A 116 -41.62 -13.14 0.31
CA ILE A 116 -41.28 -11.96 -0.52
C ILE A 116 -39.77 -11.88 -0.82
N THR A 117 -38.94 -12.39 0.09
CA THR A 117 -37.48 -12.33 -0.05
C THR A 117 -36.86 -13.60 -0.62
N LYS A 118 -37.67 -14.57 -1.09
CA LYS A 118 -37.25 -15.94 -1.48
C LYS A 118 -36.26 -16.53 -0.47
N LEU A 119 -36.68 -16.65 0.79
CA LEU A 119 -35.87 -17.11 1.95
C LEU A 119 -34.62 -16.24 2.20
N GLU A 120 -34.80 -14.91 2.14
CA GLU A 120 -33.78 -13.87 2.30
C GLU A 120 -32.69 -13.76 1.21
N THR A 121 -32.85 -14.37 0.03
CA THR A 121 -31.89 -14.25 -1.10
C THR A 121 -31.95 -12.89 -1.78
N ASP A 122 -33.14 -12.31 -1.98
CA ASP A 122 -33.31 -10.90 -2.36
C ASP A 122 -33.92 -10.10 -1.19
N ARG A 123 -33.35 -8.93 -0.92
CA ARG A 123 -33.78 -8.02 0.16
C ARG A 123 -34.07 -6.61 -0.39
N THR A 124 -34.17 -6.48 -1.70
CA THR A 124 -34.48 -5.24 -2.39
C THR A 124 -35.99 -4.96 -2.29
N MET A 125 -36.37 -3.70 -2.02
CA MET A 125 -37.77 -3.23 -1.90
C MET A 125 -38.72 -3.94 -0.90
N TYR A 126 -38.31 -5.01 -0.21
CA TYR A 126 -39.20 -5.87 0.61
C TYR A 126 -40.10 -5.10 1.59
N CYS A 127 -39.64 -3.99 2.17
CA CYS A 127 -40.43 -3.17 3.09
C CYS A 127 -41.74 -2.63 2.48
N LYS A 128 -41.79 -2.41 1.16
CA LYS A 128 -43.02 -1.99 0.46
C LYS A 128 -43.96 -3.19 0.30
N ASN A 129 -43.49 -4.24 -0.38
CA ASN A 129 -44.30 -5.42 -0.69
C ASN A 129 -44.84 -6.10 0.59
N LEU A 130 -44.06 -6.12 1.69
CA LEU A 130 -44.48 -6.63 2.99
C LEU A 130 -45.57 -5.76 3.64
N PHE A 131 -45.51 -4.43 3.46
CA PHE A 131 -46.56 -3.53 3.91
C PHE A 131 -47.84 -3.67 3.08
N ASP A 132 -47.70 -3.78 1.76
CA ASP A 132 -48.83 -3.91 0.83
C ASP A 132 -49.60 -5.23 1.11
N ARG A 133 -48.90 -6.38 1.22
CA ARG A 133 -49.54 -7.65 1.63
C ARG A 133 -50.09 -7.63 3.07
N PHE A 134 -49.45 -6.92 4.01
CA PHE A 134 -50.01 -6.75 5.36
C PHE A 134 -51.29 -5.91 5.35
N LYS A 135 -51.39 -4.90 4.49
CA LYS A 135 -52.60 -4.07 4.38
C LYS A 135 -53.76 -4.78 3.69
N LEU A 136 -53.49 -5.77 2.83
CA LEU A 136 -54.50 -6.69 2.32
C LEU A 136 -55.07 -7.58 3.43
N GLN A 137 -54.23 -8.19 4.26
CA GLN A 137 -54.68 -9.08 5.35
C GLN A 137 -55.33 -8.33 6.53
N TYR A 138 -54.81 -7.14 6.87
CA TYR A 138 -55.25 -6.36 8.03
C TYR A 138 -55.58 -4.91 7.66
N PRO A 139 -56.59 -4.66 6.79
CA PRO A 139 -56.91 -3.34 6.28
C PRO A 139 -57.29 -2.35 7.40
N HIS A 140 -57.98 -2.85 8.43
CA HIS A 140 -58.41 -2.11 9.62
C HIS A 140 -57.25 -1.67 10.54
N LEU A 141 -56.04 -2.26 10.44
CA LEU A 141 -54.90 -1.89 11.29
C LEU A 141 -54.11 -0.70 10.71
N ASN A 142 -54.07 0.42 11.43
CA ASN A 142 -53.37 1.62 11.00
C ASN A 142 -51.89 1.62 11.47
N VAL A 143 -51.06 0.88 10.73
CA VAL A 143 -49.59 0.80 10.88
C VAL A 143 -48.89 1.34 9.63
N THR A 144 -47.58 1.58 9.73
CA THR A 144 -46.72 2.04 8.61
C THR A 144 -45.71 0.97 8.22
N ALA A 145 -45.25 0.98 6.97
CA ALA A 145 -44.24 0.04 6.46
C ALA A 145 -42.98 -0.06 7.35
N GLN A 146 -42.48 1.09 7.81
CA GLN A 146 -41.36 1.16 8.75
C GLN A 146 -41.64 0.42 10.06
N ARG A 147 -42.86 0.55 10.61
CA ARG A 147 -43.24 -0.07 11.88
C ARG A 147 -43.39 -1.60 11.77
N ILE A 148 -43.80 -2.13 10.62
CA ILE A 148 -43.81 -3.58 10.34
C ILE A 148 -42.37 -4.09 10.18
N ALA A 149 -41.52 -3.38 9.43
CA ALA A 149 -40.11 -3.72 9.26
C ALA A 149 -39.32 -3.67 10.58
N ASP A 150 -39.71 -2.80 11.52
CA ASP A 150 -39.18 -2.78 12.88
C ASP A 150 -39.75 -3.91 13.74
N GLN A 151 -41.05 -4.24 13.64
CA GLN A 151 -41.64 -5.38 14.36
C GLN A 151 -40.96 -6.71 13.98
N ARG A 152 -40.65 -6.94 12.70
CA ARG A 152 -39.83 -8.09 12.26
C ARG A 152 -38.51 -8.21 13.03
N ARG A 153 -37.84 -7.07 13.30
CA ARG A 153 -36.60 -7.04 14.09
C ARG A 153 -36.86 -7.32 15.57
N VAL A 154 -37.99 -6.89 16.12
CA VAL A 154 -38.39 -7.19 17.51
C VAL A 154 -38.67 -8.68 17.68
N ILE A 155 -39.41 -9.32 16.76
CA ILE A 155 -39.70 -10.76 16.77
C ILE A 155 -38.39 -11.56 16.84
N LEU A 156 -37.45 -11.29 15.93
CA LEU A 156 -36.16 -11.98 15.87
C LEU A 156 -35.22 -11.65 17.04
N ARG A 157 -35.26 -10.43 17.58
CA ARG A 157 -34.38 -10.00 18.68
C ARG A 157 -34.85 -10.51 20.05
N ASN A 158 -36.16 -10.54 20.28
CA ASN A 158 -36.75 -10.87 21.56
C ASN A 158 -37.29 -12.31 21.61
N LYS A 159 -37.11 -13.10 20.54
CA LYS A 159 -37.67 -14.45 20.36
C LYS A 159 -39.18 -14.51 20.61
N LEU A 160 -39.94 -13.61 19.99
CA LEU A 160 -41.42 -13.63 20.05
C LEU A 160 -42.04 -14.79 19.25
N LEU A 161 -41.23 -15.54 18.50
CA LEU A 161 -41.58 -16.86 17.97
C LEU A 161 -40.44 -17.80 18.35
N SER A 162 -40.74 -19.07 18.64
CA SER A 162 -39.72 -20.08 18.92
C SER A 162 -38.86 -20.35 17.67
N ASP A 163 -37.62 -20.81 17.86
CA ASP A 163 -36.75 -21.13 16.74
C ASP A 163 -37.36 -22.24 15.86
N LEU A 164 -38.08 -23.20 16.48
CA LEU A 164 -38.85 -24.24 15.80
C LEU A 164 -40.00 -23.67 14.95
N ALA A 165 -40.78 -22.70 15.48
CA ALA A 165 -41.82 -22.04 14.70
C ALA A 165 -41.25 -21.27 13.50
N ILE A 166 -40.11 -20.61 13.68
CA ILE A 166 -39.40 -19.90 12.61
C ILE A 166 -38.90 -20.87 11.53
N ASP A 167 -38.40 -22.05 11.89
CA ASP A 167 -37.95 -23.05 10.91
C ASP A 167 -39.11 -23.80 10.23
N ASN A 168 -40.24 -24.01 10.91
CA ASN A 168 -41.49 -24.47 10.29
C ASN A 168 -41.98 -23.46 9.24
N ILE A 169 -42.04 -22.17 9.55
CA ILE A 169 -42.41 -21.11 8.60
C ILE A 169 -41.47 -21.09 7.37
N LYS A 170 -40.15 -21.31 7.56
CA LYS A 170 -39.21 -21.44 6.44
C LYS A 170 -39.41 -22.71 5.62
N LYS A 171 -39.97 -23.78 6.21
CA LYS A 171 -40.32 -25.02 5.50
C LYS A 171 -41.56 -24.78 4.63
N GLU A 172 -42.66 -24.31 5.23
CA GLU A 172 -43.88 -23.92 4.52
C GLU A 172 -43.57 -23.04 3.29
N VAL A 173 -42.82 -21.95 3.50
CA VAL A 173 -42.47 -21.01 2.42
C VAL A 173 -41.57 -21.66 1.37
N ARG A 174 -40.67 -22.58 1.74
CA ARG A 174 -39.83 -23.31 0.77
C ARG A 174 -40.68 -24.21 -0.12
N ASP A 175 -41.68 -24.86 0.44
CA ASP A 175 -42.49 -25.82 -0.28
C ASP A 175 -43.55 -25.09 -1.14
N GLN A 176 -44.14 -23.99 -0.65
CA GLN A 176 -44.94 -23.05 -1.46
C GLN A 176 -44.18 -22.48 -2.67
N LEU A 177 -42.92 -22.06 -2.50
CA LEU A 177 -42.12 -21.54 -3.61
C LEU A 177 -41.79 -22.60 -4.67
N LYS A 178 -41.77 -23.90 -4.32
CA LYS A 178 -41.64 -24.99 -5.30
C LYS A 178 -42.94 -25.24 -6.05
N GLU A 179 -44.08 -25.18 -5.36
CA GLU A 179 -45.40 -25.30 -6.00
C GLU A 179 -45.61 -24.14 -6.98
N GLU A 180 -45.21 -22.91 -6.64
CA GLU A 180 -45.19 -21.77 -7.57
C GLU A 180 -44.25 -22.02 -8.76
N GLU A 181 -43.01 -22.47 -8.55
CA GLU A 181 -42.09 -22.80 -9.65
C GLU A 181 -42.59 -23.96 -10.54
N GLN A 182 -43.27 -24.97 -9.98
CA GLN A 182 -43.88 -26.06 -10.75
C GLN A 182 -45.13 -25.60 -11.53
N ASN A 183 -45.95 -24.72 -10.96
CA ASN A 183 -47.11 -24.14 -11.62
C ASN A 183 -46.72 -23.12 -12.72
N GLU A 184 -45.62 -22.37 -12.56
CA GLU A 184 -45.03 -21.56 -13.64
C GLU A 184 -44.54 -22.44 -14.81
N LEU A 185 -43.92 -23.60 -14.52
CA LEU A 185 -43.58 -24.58 -15.56
C LEU A 185 -44.82 -25.21 -16.24
N GLN A 186 -45.87 -25.57 -15.49
CA GLN A 186 -47.09 -26.14 -16.10
C GLN A 186 -47.89 -25.11 -16.90
N SER A 187 -47.98 -23.86 -16.43
CA SER A 187 -48.71 -22.80 -17.15
C SER A 187 -47.98 -22.36 -18.43
N THR A 188 -46.64 -22.32 -18.44
CA THR A 188 -45.87 -22.13 -19.69
C THR A 188 -46.08 -23.30 -20.65
N LEU A 189 -45.99 -24.55 -20.18
CA LEU A 189 -46.30 -25.74 -20.98
C LEU A 189 -47.75 -25.78 -21.50
N HIS A 190 -48.73 -25.18 -20.81
CA HIS A 190 -50.10 -25.07 -21.33
C HIS A 190 -50.26 -23.91 -22.33
N SER A 191 -49.58 -22.78 -22.12
CA SER A 191 -49.62 -21.66 -23.08
C SER A 191 -48.97 -21.98 -24.44
N GLU A 192 -47.90 -22.79 -24.45
CA GLU A 192 -47.24 -23.21 -25.71
C GLU A 192 -48.05 -24.26 -26.48
N ASN A 193 -48.78 -25.14 -25.77
CA ASN A 193 -49.64 -26.15 -26.41
C ASN A 193 -51.02 -25.60 -26.84
N ALA A 194 -51.53 -24.54 -26.22
CA ALA A 194 -52.81 -23.90 -26.59
C ALA A 194 -52.76 -23.08 -27.90
N ILE A 195 -51.60 -22.98 -28.55
CA ILE A 195 -51.38 -22.14 -29.75
C ILE A 195 -51.13 -23.01 -31.01
N ARG A 196 -51.17 -24.35 -30.91
CA ARG A 196 -50.77 -25.28 -32.00
C ARG A 196 -51.64 -26.54 -32.19
N SER A 197 -52.96 -26.42 -32.21
CA SER A 197 -53.83 -27.47 -32.80
C SER A 197 -55.24 -26.99 -33.15
N ASP A 198 -55.37 -26.26 -34.26
CA ASP A 198 -56.54 -26.20 -35.16
C ASP A 198 -56.12 -25.28 -36.33
N SER A 199 -56.10 -25.70 -37.60
CA SER A 199 -56.93 -26.71 -38.26
C SER A 199 -56.22 -27.98 -38.78
N TYR A 200 -57.03 -29.03 -38.95
CA TYR A 200 -56.78 -30.32 -39.62
C TYR A 200 -56.44 -30.16 -41.14
N ASN A 201 -55.97 -31.15 -41.93
CA ASN A 201 -55.82 -32.60 -41.71
C ASN A 201 -54.78 -33.30 -42.65
N SER A 202 -54.40 -34.54 -42.30
CA SER A 202 -54.02 -35.69 -43.18
C SER A 202 -52.65 -35.77 -43.91
N SER A 203 -52.28 -37.02 -44.30
CA SER A 203 -51.00 -37.54 -44.85
C SER A 203 -49.77 -37.43 -43.92
N PHE A 204 -49.03 -38.50 -43.59
CA PHE A 204 -48.18 -39.41 -44.42
C PHE A 204 -46.96 -38.66 -45.02
N GLU A 205 -45.70 -39.10 -44.89
CA GLU A 205 -45.16 -40.41 -44.43
C GLU A 205 -43.70 -40.30 -43.89
N ASP A 206 -43.25 -41.37 -43.22
CA ASP A 206 -41.88 -41.94 -43.21
C ASP A 206 -40.69 -41.53 -42.26
N ASN A 207 -40.03 -42.60 -41.78
CA ASN A 207 -38.63 -42.80 -41.32
C ASN A 207 -38.02 -42.25 -39.99
N LEU A 208 -38.04 -43.15 -38.99
CA LEU A 208 -36.99 -43.63 -38.03
C LEU A 208 -35.48 -43.42 -38.38
N PRO A 209 -34.52 -43.79 -37.48
CA PRO A 209 -34.57 -44.17 -36.04
C PRO A 209 -33.63 -43.30 -35.14
N LEU A 210 -33.60 -43.29 -33.79
CA LEU A 210 -33.97 -44.19 -32.67
C LEU A 210 -32.86 -45.16 -32.19
N ASN A 211 -32.20 -44.83 -31.07
CA ASN A 211 -31.73 -45.69 -29.92
C ASN A 211 -30.67 -44.93 -29.08
N LEU A 212 -30.50 -44.99 -27.74
CA LEU A 212 -30.83 -45.87 -26.59
C LEU A 212 -29.73 -46.83 -26.08
N LEU A 213 -29.63 -46.89 -24.74
CA LEU A 213 -29.15 -47.97 -23.84
C LEU A 213 -27.63 -48.23 -23.56
N ARG A 214 -27.23 -47.85 -22.33
CA ARG A 214 -26.85 -48.73 -21.18
C ARG A 214 -25.51 -49.54 -21.12
N THR A 215 -24.87 -49.41 -19.95
CA THR A 215 -24.13 -50.42 -19.12
C THR A 215 -22.75 -51.03 -19.46
N GLN A 216 -21.82 -50.81 -18.51
CA GLN A 216 -20.86 -51.76 -17.87
C GLN A 216 -19.65 -52.39 -18.63
N SER A 217 -18.61 -52.69 -17.84
CA SER A 217 -17.45 -53.60 -18.10
C SER A 217 -16.47 -53.20 -19.23
N ASP A 218 -15.17 -53.53 -19.19
CA ASP A 218 -14.31 -53.96 -18.06
C ASP A 218 -12.80 -53.63 -18.29
N LEU A 219 -11.92 -54.12 -17.42
CA LEU A 219 -10.45 -54.02 -17.42
C LEU A 219 -9.76 -54.52 -18.72
N THR A 220 -8.71 -53.82 -19.22
CA THR A 220 -7.28 -54.28 -19.20
C THR A 220 -6.31 -53.49 -20.13
N ILE A 221 -5.13 -53.14 -19.57
CA ILE A 221 -3.72 -53.22 -20.05
C ILE A 221 -3.30 -52.77 -21.50
N SER A 222 -2.09 -52.19 -21.57
CA SER A 222 -1.33 -51.57 -22.70
C SER A 222 -0.64 -52.61 -23.65
N PRO A 223 0.21 -52.28 -24.68
CA PRO A 223 0.91 -51.00 -25.00
C PRO A 223 1.13 -50.62 -26.50
N THR A 224 1.97 -49.58 -26.75
CA THR A 224 2.62 -49.17 -28.03
C THR A 224 1.71 -48.62 -29.16
N SER A 225 2.14 -47.70 -30.05
CA SER A 225 3.38 -46.90 -30.19
C SER A 225 3.17 -45.66 -31.11
N LEU A 226 4.20 -44.79 -31.20
CA LEU A 226 4.41 -43.69 -32.19
C LEU A 226 3.75 -42.31 -31.94
N THR A 227 4.62 -41.35 -31.62
CA THR A 227 4.51 -39.88 -31.81
C THR A 227 4.91 -39.49 -33.26
N PRO A 228 4.75 -38.23 -33.78
CA PRO A 228 4.62 -36.96 -33.03
C PRO A 228 3.69 -35.85 -33.59
N GLN A 229 3.28 -34.92 -32.73
CA GLN A 229 3.72 -33.49 -32.77
C GLN A 229 3.14 -32.69 -31.60
N THR A 230 3.82 -31.62 -31.19
CA THR A 230 3.49 -30.82 -29.98
C THR A 230 3.01 -29.41 -30.31
N LEU A 231 1.74 -29.11 -30.02
CA LEU A 231 1.24 -27.73 -29.92
C LEU A 231 1.35 -27.23 -28.47
N SER A 232 2.31 -26.34 -28.20
CA SER A 232 2.55 -25.78 -26.87
C SER A 232 1.60 -24.63 -26.53
N GLN A 233 0.72 -24.81 -25.54
CA GLN A 233 -0.14 -23.75 -25.02
C GLN A 233 0.67 -22.71 -24.20
N THR A 234 1.01 -21.59 -24.82
CA THR A 234 1.76 -20.50 -24.18
C THR A 234 0.87 -19.66 -23.26
N GLN A 235 0.73 -20.06 -21.99
CA GLN A 235 -0.05 -19.31 -20.99
C GLN A 235 0.50 -17.89 -20.75
N THR A 236 -0.24 -16.88 -21.20
CA THR A 236 0.08 -15.46 -21.03
C THR A 236 -0.04 -15.02 -19.56
N ARG A 237 1.10 -14.66 -18.94
CA ARG A 237 1.14 -14.21 -17.54
C ARG A 237 0.77 -12.73 -17.41
N LEU A 238 -0.47 -12.47 -17.01
CA LEU A 238 -0.94 -11.14 -16.60
C LEU A 238 -0.32 -10.69 -15.26
N ASP A 239 -0.27 -9.37 -15.05
CA ASP A 239 0.36 -8.73 -13.90
C ASP A 239 -0.51 -8.89 -12.62
N PRO A 240 0.00 -9.45 -11.49
CA PRO A 240 -0.80 -9.82 -10.32
C PRO A 240 -1.51 -8.69 -9.54
N SER A 241 -1.49 -7.45 -10.05
CA SER A 241 -2.15 -6.31 -9.43
C SER A 241 -3.55 -5.98 -10.00
N ASP A 242 -3.86 -6.45 -11.22
CA ASP A 242 -5.11 -6.15 -11.93
C ASP A 242 -6.06 -7.38 -12.07
N THR A 243 -5.60 -8.60 -11.76
CA THR A 243 -6.38 -9.84 -11.93
C THR A 243 -7.46 -10.04 -10.86
N GLN A 244 -8.63 -9.41 -11.05
CA GLN A 244 -9.89 -10.10 -10.80
C GLN A 244 -10.36 -10.72 -12.12
N HIS A 245 -10.29 -12.05 -12.26
CA HIS A 245 -11.09 -12.71 -13.29
C HIS A 245 -12.56 -12.45 -12.95
N VAL A 246 -13.28 -11.88 -13.92
CA VAL A 246 -14.71 -11.61 -13.82
C VAL A 246 -15.39 -12.59 -14.76
N GLU A 247 -16.11 -13.55 -14.18
CA GLU A 247 -17.01 -14.41 -14.93
C GLU A 247 -17.98 -13.53 -15.73
N SER A 248 -18.07 -13.78 -17.03
CA SER A 248 -18.95 -13.08 -17.94
C SER A 248 -20.40 -13.41 -17.59
N ARG A 249 -21.10 -12.44 -17.01
CA ARG A 249 -22.57 -12.48 -17.03
C ARG A 249 -23.01 -12.33 -18.48
N ASN A 250 -23.86 -13.23 -18.96
CA ASN A 250 -24.57 -13.04 -20.22
C ASN A 250 -25.39 -11.74 -20.09
N GLN A 251 -25.04 -10.74 -20.89
CA GLN A 251 -25.85 -9.55 -21.12
C GLN A 251 -26.76 -9.87 -22.31
N SER A 252 -28.01 -9.40 -22.29
CA SER A 252 -28.91 -9.60 -23.43
C SER A 252 -28.36 -8.91 -24.66
N ASP A 253 -28.59 -9.50 -25.83
CA ASP A 253 -28.04 -8.97 -27.07
C ASP A 253 -28.67 -7.61 -27.45
N ASP A 254 -29.87 -7.27 -26.96
CA ASP A 254 -30.45 -5.91 -27.05
C ASP A 254 -29.56 -4.84 -26.40
N TYR A 255 -28.96 -5.15 -25.24
CA TYR A 255 -28.02 -4.21 -24.59
C TYR A 255 -26.73 -4.06 -25.40
N ILE A 256 -26.30 -5.14 -26.05
CA ILE A 256 -25.08 -5.17 -26.86
C ILE A 256 -25.32 -4.40 -28.16
N GLN A 257 -26.49 -4.56 -28.79
CA GLN A 257 -26.89 -3.79 -29.95
C GLN A 257 -27.05 -2.31 -29.59
N SER A 258 -27.77 -1.95 -28.52
CA SER A 258 -27.88 -0.56 -28.06
C SER A 258 -26.52 0.13 -27.81
N VAL A 259 -25.53 -0.59 -27.28
CA VAL A 259 -24.15 -0.07 -27.11
C VAL A 259 -23.37 -0.02 -28.43
N THR A 260 -23.73 -0.84 -29.41
CA THR A 260 -23.22 -0.81 -30.79
C THR A 260 -23.80 0.40 -31.55
N ASP A 261 -25.12 0.63 -31.50
CA ASP A 261 -25.80 1.79 -32.10
C ASP A 261 -25.24 3.12 -31.56
N MET A 262 -24.93 3.16 -30.25
CA MET A 262 -24.25 4.29 -29.60
C MET A 262 -22.81 4.51 -30.08
N LEU A 263 -22.12 3.47 -30.53
CA LEU A 263 -20.79 3.57 -31.16
C LEU A 263 -20.90 4.04 -32.61
N GLU A 264 -21.83 3.50 -33.38
CA GLU A 264 -22.12 3.93 -34.76
C GLU A 264 -22.51 5.41 -34.80
N THR A 265 -23.44 5.83 -33.95
CA THR A 265 -23.82 7.25 -33.80
C THR A 265 -22.59 8.13 -33.51
N ALA A 266 -21.68 7.68 -32.64
CA ALA A 266 -20.46 8.42 -32.31
C ALA A 266 -19.40 8.36 -33.43
N LEU A 267 -19.35 7.30 -34.24
CA LEU A 267 -18.49 7.24 -35.42
C LEU A 267 -18.98 8.24 -36.48
N THR A 268 -20.29 8.32 -36.72
CA THR A 268 -20.89 9.33 -37.61
C THR A 268 -20.72 10.76 -37.06
N GLU A 269 -20.77 10.96 -35.73
CA GLU A 269 -20.54 12.27 -35.07
C GLU A 269 -19.08 12.76 -35.19
N TYR A 270 -18.09 11.86 -35.22
CA TYR A 270 -16.66 12.24 -35.12
C TYR A 270 -15.76 11.78 -36.28
N SER A 271 -16.24 11.00 -37.26
CA SER A 271 -15.47 10.72 -38.48
C SER A 271 -15.20 12.02 -39.25
N GLY A 272 -14.03 12.14 -39.88
CA GLY A 272 -13.58 13.38 -40.53
C GLY A 272 -13.29 14.58 -39.60
N SER A 273 -13.81 14.60 -38.36
CA SER A 273 -13.60 15.73 -37.42
C SER A 273 -12.14 15.84 -36.95
N ASP A 274 -11.64 17.07 -36.78
CA ASP A 274 -10.30 17.30 -36.21
C ASP A 274 -10.17 16.67 -34.80
N PRO A 275 -9.22 15.75 -34.58
CA PRO A 275 -8.93 15.19 -33.26
C PRO A 275 -8.61 16.21 -32.17
N THR A 276 -8.07 17.40 -32.49
CA THR A 276 -7.70 18.39 -31.47
C THR A 276 -8.90 19.16 -30.91
N ALA A 277 -9.98 19.31 -31.69
CA ALA A 277 -11.23 19.97 -31.31
C ALA A 277 -12.19 19.07 -30.49
N ARG A 278 -12.00 17.73 -30.50
CA ARG A 278 -12.95 16.78 -29.89
C ARG A 278 -13.09 16.94 -28.37
N PRO A 279 -14.28 16.70 -27.77
CA PRO A 279 -14.48 16.76 -26.32
C PRO A 279 -13.50 15.90 -25.52
N ARG A 280 -12.94 16.46 -24.43
CA ARG A 280 -11.87 15.81 -23.65
C ARG A 280 -12.39 14.66 -22.79
N LEU A 281 -11.83 13.46 -23.01
CA LEU A 281 -12.18 12.24 -22.28
C LEU A 281 -11.74 12.31 -20.80
N PRO A 282 -12.62 12.01 -19.83
CA PRO A 282 -12.28 12.10 -18.40
C PRO A 282 -11.40 10.93 -17.94
N ARG A 283 -10.49 11.20 -16.98
CA ARG A 283 -9.76 10.13 -16.28
C ARG A 283 -10.72 9.27 -15.45
N LEU A 284 -10.89 8.01 -15.85
CA LEU A 284 -11.74 7.04 -15.16
C LEU A 284 -11.05 6.45 -13.92
N ARG A 285 -11.84 5.79 -13.07
CA ARG A 285 -11.37 4.97 -11.94
C ARG A 285 -11.60 3.50 -12.25
N GLY A 286 -10.60 2.66 -11.99
CA GLY A 286 -10.76 1.21 -12.05
C GLY A 286 -11.88 0.75 -11.11
N ASN A 287 -12.94 0.18 -11.68
CA ASN A 287 -14.04 -0.48 -11.00
C ASN A 287 -14.49 -1.67 -11.87
N LYS A 288 -15.32 -2.56 -11.32
CA LYS A 288 -15.74 -3.77 -12.03
C LYS A 288 -16.53 -3.47 -13.31
N LYS A 289 -17.42 -2.47 -13.32
CA LYS A 289 -18.21 -2.10 -14.51
C LYS A 289 -17.35 -1.57 -15.66
N LEU A 290 -16.30 -0.78 -15.39
CA LEU A 290 -15.38 -0.29 -16.41
C LEU A 290 -14.69 -1.44 -17.14
N TYR A 291 -14.15 -2.42 -16.40
CA TYR A 291 -13.50 -3.56 -17.03
C TYR A 291 -14.50 -4.44 -17.79
N GLN A 292 -15.69 -4.72 -17.22
CA GLN A 292 -16.75 -5.43 -17.94
C GLN A 292 -17.17 -4.74 -19.26
N LEU A 293 -17.22 -3.41 -19.31
CA LEU A 293 -17.49 -2.67 -20.55
C LEU A 293 -16.30 -2.73 -21.54
N VAL A 294 -15.06 -2.66 -21.05
CA VAL A 294 -13.88 -2.86 -21.90
C VAL A 294 -13.84 -4.26 -22.48
N ASP A 295 -14.15 -5.29 -21.69
CA ASP A 295 -14.16 -6.68 -22.13
C ASP A 295 -15.30 -6.94 -23.14
N LEU A 296 -16.48 -6.34 -22.93
CA LEU A 296 -17.57 -6.32 -23.93
C LEU A 296 -17.10 -5.71 -25.26
N PHE A 297 -16.45 -4.54 -25.21
CA PHE A 297 -15.96 -3.86 -26.41
C PHE A 297 -14.94 -4.70 -27.18
N ASN A 298 -13.98 -5.34 -26.50
CA ASN A 298 -13.02 -6.22 -27.16
C ASN A 298 -13.68 -7.48 -27.77
N ASN A 299 -14.63 -8.09 -27.06
CA ASN A 299 -15.10 -9.44 -27.39
C ASN A 299 -16.35 -9.50 -28.29
N LYS A 300 -17.19 -8.45 -28.32
CA LYS A 300 -18.47 -8.45 -29.07
C LYS A 300 -18.70 -7.26 -30.02
N ILE A 301 -17.96 -6.15 -29.87
CA ILE A 301 -18.27 -4.89 -30.57
C ILE A 301 -17.17 -4.48 -31.55
N LEU A 302 -15.94 -4.24 -31.07
CA LEU A 302 -14.86 -3.63 -31.87
C LEU A 302 -14.52 -4.40 -33.14
N SER A 303 -14.59 -5.73 -33.11
CA SER A 303 -14.34 -6.59 -34.26
C SER A 303 -15.27 -6.32 -35.46
N LYS A 304 -16.48 -5.80 -35.22
CA LYS A 304 -17.43 -5.41 -36.29
C LYS A 304 -17.00 -4.16 -37.07
N PHE A 305 -16.16 -3.30 -36.47
CA PHE A 305 -15.75 -1.99 -37.01
C PHE A 305 -14.31 -1.99 -37.56
N CYS A 306 -13.73 -3.17 -37.70
CA CYS A 306 -12.35 -3.40 -38.11
C CYS A 306 -12.33 -3.99 -39.52
N THR A 307 -11.92 -3.20 -40.52
CA THR A 307 -11.76 -3.62 -41.91
C THR A 307 -10.29 -3.82 -42.27
N ALA A 308 -10.02 -4.57 -43.35
CA ALA A 308 -8.67 -4.68 -43.90
C ALA A 308 -8.09 -3.30 -44.23
N ASP A 309 -8.91 -2.43 -44.82
CA ASP A 309 -8.56 -1.11 -45.36
C ASP A 309 -8.56 0.02 -44.32
N SER A 310 -8.76 -0.31 -43.03
CA SER A 310 -8.79 0.66 -41.94
C SER A 310 -7.49 1.48 -41.86
N ASP A 311 -7.59 2.81 -41.89
CA ASP A 311 -6.45 3.74 -41.81
C ASP A 311 -6.17 4.22 -40.37
N ILE A 312 -5.14 5.06 -40.22
CA ILE A 312 -4.75 5.62 -38.92
C ILE A 312 -5.80 6.59 -38.33
N ASN A 313 -6.54 7.32 -39.16
CA ASN A 313 -7.56 8.26 -38.72
C ASN A 313 -8.84 7.55 -38.27
N HIS A 314 -9.26 6.50 -38.99
CA HIS A 314 -10.34 5.59 -38.61
C HIS A 314 -10.04 4.90 -37.28
N ILE A 315 -8.87 4.23 -37.15
CA ILE A 315 -8.52 3.52 -35.91
C ILE A 315 -8.36 4.48 -34.72
N HIS A 316 -7.79 5.68 -34.92
CA HIS A 316 -7.78 6.72 -33.87
C HIS A 316 -9.20 7.12 -33.46
N THR A 317 -10.10 7.30 -34.42
CA THR A 317 -11.49 7.71 -34.18
C THR A 317 -12.32 6.60 -33.53
N LEU A 318 -12.15 5.35 -33.94
CA LEU A 318 -12.76 4.17 -33.31
C LEU A 318 -12.35 4.04 -31.83
N ILE A 319 -11.07 4.27 -31.51
CA ILE A 319 -10.57 4.29 -30.12
C ILE A 319 -11.18 5.45 -29.32
N TYR A 320 -11.27 6.64 -29.92
CA TYR A 320 -11.90 7.82 -29.29
C TYR A 320 -13.40 7.58 -29.02
N CYS A 321 -14.17 7.14 -30.02
CA CYS A 321 -15.61 6.93 -29.91
C CYS A 321 -15.94 5.78 -28.95
N SER A 322 -15.16 4.69 -28.97
CA SER A 322 -15.31 3.60 -27.99
C SER A 322 -15.05 4.08 -26.55
N ALA A 323 -14.03 4.91 -26.35
CA ALA A 323 -13.79 5.55 -25.06
C ALA A 323 -14.92 6.50 -24.64
N LEU A 324 -15.47 7.27 -25.59
CA LEU A 324 -16.59 8.19 -25.40
C LEU A 324 -17.85 7.43 -24.94
N VAL A 325 -18.22 6.35 -25.62
CA VAL A 325 -19.38 5.51 -25.30
C VAL A 325 -19.23 4.85 -23.93
N ILE A 326 -18.05 4.30 -23.61
CA ILE A 326 -17.77 3.75 -22.27
C ILE A 326 -17.87 4.84 -21.18
N CYS A 327 -17.46 6.08 -21.45
CA CYS A 327 -17.65 7.19 -20.52
C CYS A 327 -19.14 7.54 -20.33
N LYS A 328 -19.91 7.64 -21.43
CA LYS A 328 -21.38 7.85 -21.41
C LYS A 328 -22.06 6.73 -20.59
N GLN A 329 -21.75 5.45 -20.86
CA GLN A 329 -22.27 4.25 -20.16
C GLN A 329 -21.87 4.13 -18.67
N LEU A 330 -20.83 4.85 -18.23
CA LEU A 330 -20.43 4.95 -16.82
C LEU A 330 -21.04 6.18 -16.12
N GLY A 331 -21.91 6.93 -16.79
CA GLY A 331 -22.59 8.12 -16.23
C GLY A 331 -21.70 9.34 -16.10
N TYR A 332 -20.59 9.42 -16.84
CA TYR A 332 -19.75 10.60 -16.89
C TYR A 332 -20.36 11.64 -17.83
N LYS A 333 -20.61 12.85 -17.34
CA LYS A 333 -20.83 14.01 -18.20
C LYS A 333 -19.50 14.39 -18.86
N ILE A 334 -19.54 14.64 -20.16
CA ILE A 334 -18.41 15.06 -20.98
C ILE A 334 -18.68 16.52 -21.34
N GLU A 335 -17.77 17.42 -20.99
CA GLU A 335 -17.95 18.86 -21.18
C GLU A 335 -17.31 19.29 -22.52
N PRO A 336 -17.95 20.18 -23.30
CA PRO A 336 -17.37 20.72 -24.54
C PRO A 336 -16.17 21.60 -24.23
N GLN A 337 -15.20 21.70 -25.15
CA GLN A 337 -13.90 22.32 -24.85
C GLN A 337 -13.96 23.76 -24.32
N ASN A 338 -14.96 24.54 -24.72
CA ASN A 338 -15.06 25.97 -24.40
C ASN A 338 -15.52 26.29 -22.97
N THR A 339 -15.86 25.32 -22.10
CA THR A 339 -16.21 25.61 -20.70
C THR A 339 -15.00 25.75 -19.78
N HIS A 340 -14.02 26.58 -20.18
CA HIS A 340 -12.90 27.04 -19.33
C HIS A 340 -13.32 27.95 -18.15
N LYS A 341 -14.63 27.99 -17.81
CA LYS A 341 -15.09 28.37 -16.47
C LYS A 341 -14.61 27.34 -15.46
N HIS A 342 -13.37 27.51 -15.01
CA HIS A 342 -12.87 26.90 -13.78
C HIS A 342 -13.78 27.33 -12.62
N SER A 343 -14.81 26.50 -12.38
CA SER A 343 -15.66 26.62 -11.21
C SER A 343 -14.78 26.46 -9.99
N ARG A 344 -14.38 27.60 -9.41
CA ARG A 344 -14.02 27.72 -8.00
C ARG A 344 -15.25 27.26 -7.23
N ARG A 345 -15.38 25.93 -7.05
CA ARG A 345 -16.35 25.31 -6.15
C ARG A 345 -16.03 25.81 -4.76
N SER A 346 -16.61 26.97 -4.41
CA SER A 346 -16.44 27.57 -3.10
C SER A 346 -16.80 26.49 -2.08
N PHE A 347 -15.90 26.29 -1.12
CA PHE A 347 -15.91 25.10 -0.28
C PHE A 347 -17.02 25.23 0.76
N LYS A 348 -18.28 25.08 0.32
CA LYS A 348 -19.49 25.28 1.12
C LYS A 348 -19.39 24.40 2.36
N LYS A 349 -19.20 25.04 3.52
CA LYS A 349 -19.11 24.38 4.83
C LYS A 349 -20.24 23.35 4.94
N PRO A 350 -19.97 22.08 5.29
CA PRO A 350 -21.02 21.08 5.45
C PRO A 350 -22.13 21.56 6.41
N ALA A 351 -23.39 21.22 6.13
CA ALA A 351 -24.53 21.70 6.92
C ALA A 351 -24.42 21.35 8.43
N TRP A 352 -23.76 20.24 8.78
CA TRP A 352 -23.46 19.88 10.17
C TRP A 352 -22.48 20.86 10.84
N GLN A 353 -21.51 21.40 10.09
CA GLN A 353 -20.51 22.34 10.58
C GLN A 353 -21.18 23.69 10.85
N VAL A 354 -21.95 24.20 9.88
CA VAL A 354 -22.70 25.46 10.05
C VAL A 354 -23.66 25.39 11.25
N ARG A 355 -24.34 24.24 11.44
CA ARG A 355 -25.20 24.00 12.60
C ARG A 355 -24.43 24.03 13.93
N LEU A 356 -23.29 23.34 14.03
CA LEU A 356 -22.47 23.34 15.25
C LEU A 356 -21.80 24.70 15.51
N GLU A 357 -21.41 25.44 14.47
CA GLU A 357 -20.86 26.80 14.62
C GLU A 357 -21.94 27.76 15.15
N LYS A 358 -23.17 27.71 14.63
CA LYS A 358 -24.33 28.47 15.17
C LYS A 358 -24.75 28.04 16.59
N ASP A 359 -24.71 26.74 16.90
CA ASP A 359 -24.97 26.24 18.27
C ASP A 359 -23.98 26.83 19.29
N ILE A 360 -22.69 26.90 18.93
CA ILE A 360 -21.60 27.42 19.75
C ILE A 360 -21.73 28.94 19.94
N GLU A 361 -22.06 29.66 18.87
CA GLU A 361 -22.33 31.10 18.88
C GLU A 361 -23.52 31.44 19.78
N LYS A 362 -24.64 30.70 19.68
CA LYS A 362 -25.79 30.87 20.58
C LYS A 362 -25.43 30.57 22.04
N LEU A 363 -24.68 29.50 22.31
CA LEU A 363 -24.22 29.20 23.67
C LEU A 363 -23.30 30.28 24.25
N ARG A 364 -22.45 30.92 23.44
CA ARG A 364 -21.64 32.07 23.87
C ARG A 364 -22.51 33.28 24.24
N ALA A 365 -23.52 33.60 23.41
CA ALA A 365 -24.44 34.69 23.71
C ALA A 365 -25.32 34.42 24.95
N ASP A 366 -25.77 33.17 25.13
CA ASP A 366 -26.53 32.75 26.31
C ASP A 366 -25.63 32.80 27.58
N ILE A 367 -24.36 32.38 27.50
CA ILE A 367 -23.35 32.53 28.58
C ILE A 367 -23.08 33.99 28.94
N ALA A 368 -22.94 34.88 27.94
CA ALA A 368 -22.66 36.29 28.17
C ALA A 368 -23.81 36.95 28.95
N ARG A 369 -25.06 36.66 28.59
CA ARG A 369 -26.26 37.16 29.29
C ARG A 369 -26.38 36.67 30.72
N VAL A 370 -26.14 35.37 30.96
CA VAL A 370 -26.17 34.80 32.32
C VAL A 370 -25.02 35.37 33.17
N THR A 371 -23.83 35.55 32.59
CA THR A 371 -22.70 36.22 33.29
C THR A 371 -23.09 37.65 33.67
N GLN A 372 -23.61 38.45 32.73
CA GLN A 372 -24.03 39.84 32.96
C GLN A 372 -25.10 39.94 34.07
N TYR A 373 -26.07 39.02 34.09
CA TYR A 373 -27.12 38.96 35.11
C TYR A 373 -26.59 38.64 36.51
N ILE A 374 -25.52 37.85 36.61
CA ILE A 374 -24.83 37.55 37.88
C ILE A 374 -23.99 38.74 38.35
N THR A 375 -23.30 39.45 37.44
CA THR A 375 -22.36 40.52 37.80
C THR A 375 -22.98 41.91 37.97
N ASN A 376 -24.17 42.19 37.41
CA ASN A 376 -24.79 43.51 37.49
C ASN A 376 -25.86 43.57 38.59
N ASN A 377 -25.76 44.55 39.49
CA ASN A 377 -26.75 44.82 40.53
C ASN A 377 -28.02 45.45 39.94
N GLU A 378 -27.86 46.44 39.06
CA GLU A 378 -28.97 47.01 38.28
C GLU A 378 -29.26 46.14 37.06
N ARG A 379 -30.49 45.66 36.93
CA ARG A 379 -30.87 44.65 35.93
C ARG A 379 -32.06 45.15 35.11
N SER A 380 -31.86 45.36 33.82
CA SER A 380 -32.97 45.68 32.93
C SER A 380 -33.91 44.48 32.78
N GLU A 381 -35.21 44.74 32.79
CA GLU A 381 -36.28 43.73 32.62
C GLU A 381 -36.03 42.88 31.35
N ASN A 382 -35.57 43.53 30.29
CA ASN A 382 -35.18 42.93 29.02
C ASN A 382 -34.01 41.93 29.11
N LEU A 383 -33.18 41.98 30.16
CA LEU A 383 -32.14 40.99 30.47
C LEU A 383 -32.73 39.86 31.32
N CYS A 384 -33.50 40.19 32.36
CA CYS A 384 -34.19 39.23 33.23
C CYS A 384 -35.04 38.24 32.43
N ASN A 385 -35.93 38.74 31.57
CA ASN A 385 -36.82 37.92 30.75
C ASN A 385 -36.05 36.99 29.79
N LYS A 386 -34.88 37.43 29.29
CA LYS A 386 -34.01 36.61 28.41
C LYS A 386 -33.26 35.53 29.19
N VAL A 387 -32.83 35.81 30.42
CA VAL A 387 -32.17 34.84 31.30
C VAL A 387 -33.15 33.80 31.84
N GLU A 388 -34.37 34.20 32.20
CA GLU A 388 -35.41 33.26 32.64
C GLU A 388 -35.80 32.26 31.53
N LEU A 389 -35.92 32.72 30.28
CA LEU A 389 -36.09 31.86 29.11
C LEU A 389 -34.89 30.92 28.88
N ILE A 390 -33.66 31.35 29.20
CA ILE A 390 -32.48 30.49 29.15
C ILE A 390 -32.55 29.41 30.26
N PHE A 391 -32.99 29.74 31.47
CA PHE A 391 -33.18 28.77 32.55
C PHE A 391 -34.28 27.76 32.23
N LYS A 392 -35.50 28.22 31.87
CA LYS A 392 -36.63 27.37 31.43
C LYS A 392 -36.23 26.37 30.33
N LYS A 393 -35.39 26.80 29.37
CA LYS A 393 -34.86 25.97 28.28
C LYS A 393 -33.78 24.96 28.70
N ASN A 394 -33.17 25.10 29.88
CA ASN A 394 -32.05 24.28 30.35
C ASN A 394 -32.31 23.55 31.68
N GLN A 395 -33.56 23.54 32.17
CA GLN A 395 -33.93 23.10 33.53
C GLN A 395 -33.86 21.59 33.81
N LEU A 396 -33.60 20.73 32.82
CA LEU A 396 -33.51 19.28 33.01
C LEU A 396 -32.37 18.63 32.20
N HIS A 397 -31.72 17.64 32.81
CA HIS A 397 -30.80 16.69 32.19
C HIS A 397 -30.99 15.32 32.84
N SER A 398 -31.47 14.32 32.09
CA SER A 398 -31.82 13.00 32.64
C SER A 398 -32.90 13.04 33.75
N SER A 399 -33.34 11.87 34.21
CA SER A 399 -34.16 11.70 35.41
C SER A 399 -33.31 11.44 36.68
N HIS A 400 -31.98 11.57 36.56
CA HIS A 400 -31.00 11.16 37.58
C HIS A 400 -30.12 12.34 38.06
N GLU A 401 -30.20 13.52 37.45
CA GLU A 401 -29.45 14.71 37.88
C GLU A 401 -30.33 15.60 38.76
N ARG A 402 -29.74 16.31 39.71
CA ARG A 402 -30.46 17.29 40.53
C ARG A 402 -30.76 18.54 39.69
N ASN A 403 -31.95 19.12 39.82
CA ASN A 403 -32.26 20.41 39.17
C ASN A 403 -31.23 21.47 39.60
N ASN A 404 -30.61 22.14 38.62
CA ASN A 404 -29.90 23.39 38.86
C ASN A 404 -30.88 24.40 39.48
N ARG A 405 -30.54 24.97 40.63
CA ARG A 405 -31.31 25.98 41.35
C ARG A 405 -30.65 27.36 41.33
N ARG A 406 -29.33 27.42 41.15
CA ARG A 406 -28.54 28.67 41.21
C ARG A 406 -28.09 29.12 39.81
N PRO A 407 -28.05 30.45 39.51
CA PRO A 407 -27.55 30.97 38.23
C PRO A 407 -26.15 30.46 37.84
N GLU A 408 -25.28 30.22 38.82
CA GLU A 408 -23.91 29.73 38.65
C GLU A 408 -23.88 28.28 38.14
N GLU A 409 -24.80 27.44 38.60
CA GLU A 409 -24.97 26.04 38.18
C GLU A 409 -25.46 25.97 36.71
N PHE A 410 -26.38 26.87 36.35
CA PHE A 410 -26.78 27.06 34.94
C PHE A 410 -25.63 27.59 34.09
N LEU A 411 -24.84 28.54 34.59
CA LEU A 411 -23.68 29.10 33.90
C LEU A 411 -22.63 28.02 33.63
N ASP A 412 -22.31 27.16 34.60
CA ASP A 412 -21.40 26.04 34.37
C ASP A 412 -21.98 25.00 33.43
N THR A 413 -23.25 24.63 33.58
CA THR A 413 -23.96 23.75 32.63
C THR A 413 -23.86 24.26 31.19
N LEU A 414 -23.96 25.58 30.97
CA LEU A 414 -23.76 26.20 29.66
C LEU A 414 -22.28 26.15 29.20
N LYS A 415 -21.31 26.39 30.09
CA LYS A 415 -19.86 26.24 29.81
C LYS A 415 -19.51 24.79 29.43
N GLN A 416 -20.04 23.80 30.13
CA GLN A 416 -19.92 22.37 29.80
C GLN A 416 -20.53 22.04 28.43
N LYS A 417 -21.77 22.51 28.15
CA LYS A 417 -22.41 22.39 26.83
C LYS A 417 -21.56 22.99 25.71
N LEU A 418 -21.00 24.19 25.93
CA LEU A 418 -20.11 24.86 24.99
C LEU A 418 -18.83 24.04 24.75
N SER A 419 -18.20 23.53 25.80
CA SER A 419 -17.03 22.65 25.73
C SER A 419 -17.31 21.39 24.92
N LEU A 420 -18.41 20.68 25.22
CA LEU A 420 -18.82 19.47 24.49
C LEU A 420 -19.13 19.75 23.01
N LYS A 421 -19.83 20.84 22.68
CA LYS A 421 -20.11 21.25 21.30
C LYS A 421 -18.83 21.62 20.54
N ALA A 422 -17.93 22.39 21.16
CA ALA A 422 -16.63 22.76 20.59
C ALA A 422 -15.73 21.54 20.37
N GLN A 423 -15.68 20.62 21.34
CA GLN A 423 -14.95 19.36 21.23
C GLN A 423 -15.55 18.44 20.13
N ARG A 424 -16.89 18.41 19.97
CA ARG A 424 -17.56 17.71 18.87
C ARG A 424 -17.22 18.32 17.51
N LEU A 425 -17.24 19.65 17.39
CA LEU A 425 -16.84 20.38 16.18
C LEU A 425 -15.38 20.09 15.80
N ARG A 426 -14.44 20.15 16.77
CA ARG A 426 -13.03 19.76 16.59
C ARG A 426 -12.88 18.30 16.14
N ARG A 427 -13.58 17.36 16.81
CA ARG A 427 -13.58 15.94 16.44
C ARG A 427 -14.10 15.70 15.01
N TYR A 428 -15.17 16.37 14.61
CA TYR A 428 -15.78 16.19 13.29
C TYR A 428 -14.95 16.84 12.17
N LYS A 429 -14.35 18.02 12.38
CA LYS A 429 -13.39 18.63 11.42
C LYS A 429 -12.19 17.71 11.19
N LYS A 430 -11.56 17.23 12.27
CA LYS A 430 -10.45 16.27 12.23
C LYS A 430 -10.82 14.94 11.55
N ALA A 431 -12.07 14.50 11.66
CA ALA A 431 -12.58 13.31 10.96
C ALA A 431 -12.81 13.54 9.45
N LEU A 432 -13.25 14.75 9.06
CA LEU A 432 -13.39 15.14 7.66
C LEU A 432 -12.00 15.28 7.00
N GLU A 433 -11.08 16.02 7.63
CA GLU A 433 -9.68 16.15 7.19
C GLU A 433 -9.02 14.79 7.00
N ARG A 434 -9.16 13.87 7.98
CA ARG A 434 -8.72 12.47 7.87
C ARG A 434 -9.33 11.76 6.66
N LYS A 435 -10.63 11.91 6.42
CA LYS A 435 -11.33 11.28 5.28
C LYS A 435 -10.80 11.85 3.96
N GLU A 436 -10.49 13.14 3.90
CA GLU A 436 -9.99 13.82 2.70
C GLU A 436 -8.52 13.51 2.41
N ASP A 437 -7.63 13.59 3.41
CA ASP A 437 -6.22 13.18 3.30
C ASP A 437 -6.11 11.73 2.78
N ASN A 438 -6.83 10.79 3.39
CA ASN A 438 -6.76 9.37 2.99
C ASN A 438 -7.45 9.09 1.65
N LYS A 439 -8.52 9.82 1.30
CA LYS A 439 -9.16 9.71 -0.02
C LYS A 439 -8.26 10.25 -1.12
N LEU A 440 -7.60 11.39 -0.89
CA LEU A 440 -6.65 11.97 -1.83
C LEU A 440 -5.43 11.06 -2.00
N PHE A 441 -4.85 10.58 -0.88
CA PHE A 441 -3.77 9.60 -0.90
C PHE A 441 -4.14 8.35 -1.71
N SER A 442 -5.26 7.71 -1.37
CA SER A 442 -5.67 6.43 -1.99
C SER A 442 -6.13 6.55 -3.45
N THR A 443 -6.39 7.76 -3.96
CA THR A 443 -6.79 7.97 -5.38
C THR A 443 -5.71 8.65 -6.22
N ASN A 444 -4.83 9.46 -5.63
CA ASN A 444 -3.76 10.16 -6.32
C ASN A 444 -2.62 10.58 -5.36
N GLU A 445 -1.80 9.60 -4.93
CA GLU A 445 -0.60 9.82 -4.09
C GLU A 445 0.30 10.96 -4.60
N LYS A 446 0.47 11.10 -5.92
CA LYS A 446 1.29 12.17 -6.52
C LYS A 446 0.77 13.57 -6.19
N VAL A 447 -0.54 13.78 -6.27
CA VAL A 447 -1.16 15.07 -5.90
C VAL A 447 -1.11 15.25 -4.39
N PHE A 448 -1.32 14.19 -3.60
CA PHE A 448 -1.09 14.27 -2.15
C PHE A 448 0.32 14.79 -1.82
N TYR A 449 1.40 14.19 -2.36
CA TYR A 449 2.77 14.67 -2.12
C TYR A 449 3.05 16.06 -2.69
N ARG A 450 2.48 16.43 -3.86
CA ARG A 450 2.58 17.79 -4.42
C ARG A 450 1.98 18.83 -3.47
N ASN A 451 0.81 18.53 -2.91
CA ASN A 451 0.12 19.40 -1.96
C ASN A 451 0.92 19.53 -0.64
N LEU A 452 1.62 18.49 -0.19
CA LEU A 452 2.58 18.60 0.92
C LEU A 452 3.71 19.60 0.59
N GLY A 453 4.24 19.57 -0.64
CA GLY A 453 5.24 20.53 -1.10
C GLY A 453 4.74 21.96 -1.10
N GLN A 454 3.52 22.19 -1.61
CA GLN A 454 2.91 23.51 -1.69
C GLN A 454 2.51 24.08 -0.32
N GLN A 455 2.00 23.26 0.62
CA GLN A 455 1.64 23.74 1.96
C GLN A 455 2.85 24.22 2.78
N ASN A 456 4.06 23.72 2.50
CA ASN A 456 5.31 24.25 3.09
C ASN A 456 5.80 25.54 2.42
N LYS A 457 5.23 25.96 1.28
CA LYS A 457 5.44 27.30 0.70
C LYS A 457 4.43 28.30 1.23
N SER A 458 3.15 27.95 1.31
CA SER A 458 2.10 28.89 1.77
C SER A 458 2.30 29.43 3.20
N GLU A 459 2.98 28.69 4.09
CA GLU A 459 3.36 29.20 5.43
C GLU A 459 4.56 30.19 5.41
N ARG A 460 5.04 30.63 4.23
CA ARG A 460 6.04 31.70 4.04
C ARG A 460 5.67 32.68 2.92
N ASP A 461 5.14 32.17 1.82
CA ASP A 461 4.86 32.95 0.61
C ASP A 461 3.55 33.77 0.70
N ILE A 462 2.70 33.59 1.72
CA ILE A 462 1.43 34.36 1.88
C ILE A 462 1.67 35.80 2.39
N SER A 463 2.81 36.08 3.01
CA SER A 463 3.28 37.45 3.27
C SER A 463 4.06 38.07 2.08
N GLU A 464 4.25 37.31 0.99
CA GLU A 464 4.95 37.74 -0.24
C GLU A 464 4.09 37.47 -1.49
N GLN A 465 2.81 37.83 -1.42
CA GLN A 465 1.95 38.03 -2.60
C GLN A 465 2.03 39.48 -3.10
N GLY A 466 3.25 39.99 -3.27
CA GLY A 466 3.52 40.97 -4.32
C GLY A 466 3.52 40.26 -5.68
N ASP A 467 3.23 40.99 -6.75
CA ASP A 467 3.05 40.41 -8.08
C ASP A 467 4.31 39.72 -8.59
N LYS A 468 4.20 38.41 -8.81
CA LYS A 468 5.22 37.64 -9.52
C LYS A 468 5.00 37.82 -11.01
N GLU A 469 5.64 38.85 -11.55
CA GLU A 469 5.70 39.12 -12.98
C GLU A 469 6.02 37.81 -13.74
N LEU A 470 5.18 37.54 -14.73
CA LEU A 470 5.33 36.48 -15.73
C LEU A 470 5.71 37.15 -17.05
N PRO A 471 6.42 36.46 -17.97
CA PRO A 471 6.56 36.93 -19.35
C PRO A 471 5.18 37.09 -19.98
N THR A 472 5.04 38.04 -20.90
CA THR A 472 3.87 38.10 -21.78
C THR A 472 3.86 36.88 -22.72
N SER A 473 2.74 36.67 -23.43
CA SER A 473 2.69 35.65 -24.49
C SER A 473 3.75 35.91 -25.57
N GLU A 474 4.05 37.18 -25.83
CA GLU A 474 4.95 37.63 -26.88
C GLU A 474 6.43 37.47 -26.50
N ASP A 475 6.82 37.83 -25.27
CA ASP A 475 8.16 37.54 -24.73
C ASP A 475 8.45 36.03 -24.78
N LEU A 476 7.44 35.22 -24.44
CA LEU A 476 7.53 33.77 -24.40
C LEU A 476 7.60 33.17 -25.80
N LYS A 477 6.81 33.67 -26.76
CA LYS A 477 6.86 33.27 -28.18
C LYS A 477 8.24 33.61 -28.75
N ASN A 478 8.62 34.89 -28.76
CA ASN A 478 9.81 35.37 -29.46
C ASN A 478 11.11 34.75 -28.93
N TYR A 479 11.24 34.58 -27.61
CA TYR A 479 12.40 33.90 -27.04
C TYR A 479 12.52 32.44 -27.51
N TRP A 480 11.44 31.67 -27.54
CA TRP A 480 11.50 30.24 -27.90
C TRP A 480 11.47 30.00 -29.42
N ALA A 481 10.77 30.85 -30.18
CA ALA A 481 10.85 30.90 -31.63
C ALA A 481 12.29 31.14 -32.11
N SER A 482 13.04 32.07 -31.48
CA SER A 482 14.45 32.33 -31.81
C SER A 482 15.40 31.12 -31.65
N ILE A 483 14.95 30.05 -30.96
CA ILE A 483 15.69 28.79 -30.78
C ILE A 483 15.18 27.71 -31.74
N TRP A 484 13.86 27.57 -31.88
CA TRP A 484 13.22 26.45 -32.58
C TRP A 484 12.83 26.72 -34.04
N GLU A 485 12.48 27.96 -34.42
CA GLU A 485 12.06 28.28 -35.80
C GLU A 485 13.26 28.49 -36.72
N LYS A 486 14.46 28.71 -36.17
CA LYS A 486 15.68 28.87 -36.95
C LYS A 486 16.24 27.50 -37.35
N ASP A 487 16.17 27.18 -38.63
CA ASP A 487 16.92 26.06 -39.21
C ASP A 487 18.42 26.17 -38.89
N ALA A 488 19.02 25.02 -38.61
CA ALA A 488 20.43 24.90 -38.28
C ALA A 488 21.05 23.71 -39.01
N GLU A 489 22.26 23.88 -39.50
CA GLU A 489 23.06 22.83 -40.13
C GLU A 489 24.32 22.53 -39.32
N TYR A 490 24.88 21.35 -39.58
CA TYR A 490 26.17 20.90 -39.07
C TYR A 490 27.25 21.06 -40.13
N ASN A 491 28.50 21.03 -39.72
CA ASN A 491 29.65 21.06 -40.61
C ASN A 491 29.82 19.71 -41.35
N PHE A 492 29.25 19.60 -42.55
CA PHE A 492 29.36 18.43 -43.43
C PHE A 492 30.80 18.03 -43.78
N GLU A 493 31.74 18.99 -43.76
CA GLU A 493 33.13 18.76 -44.18
C GLU A 493 34.01 18.13 -43.08
N ALA A 494 33.56 18.15 -41.82
CA ALA A 494 34.35 17.83 -40.64
C ALA A 494 34.96 16.41 -40.69
N ASP A 495 36.30 16.32 -40.72
CA ASP A 495 37.05 15.06 -40.91
C ASP A 495 36.75 13.95 -39.90
N TRP A 496 36.25 14.31 -38.71
CA TRP A 496 35.88 13.32 -37.70
C TRP A 496 34.60 12.55 -38.06
N ILE A 497 33.71 13.12 -38.88
CA ILE A 497 32.48 12.46 -39.34
C ILE A 497 32.85 11.27 -40.24
N LYS A 498 33.74 11.48 -41.21
CA LYS A 498 34.32 10.42 -42.08
C LYS A 498 34.99 9.31 -41.26
N LYS A 499 35.67 9.67 -40.16
CA LYS A 499 36.31 8.69 -39.25
C LYS A 499 35.29 7.87 -38.46
N GLU A 500 34.18 8.46 -38.03
CA GLU A 500 33.09 7.75 -37.36
C GLU A 500 32.37 6.82 -38.35
N GLU A 501 32.10 7.28 -39.57
CA GLU A 501 31.51 6.47 -40.66
C GLU A 501 32.34 5.22 -40.96
N ASN A 502 33.67 5.35 -41.06
CA ASN A 502 34.57 4.22 -41.28
C ASN A 502 34.57 3.19 -40.13
N ARG A 503 34.23 3.57 -38.88
CA ARG A 503 34.08 2.60 -37.77
C ARG A 503 32.85 1.71 -37.95
N PHE A 504 31.77 2.29 -38.47
CA PHE A 504 30.47 1.64 -38.61
C PHE A 504 30.19 1.13 -40.04
N GLN A 505 31.14 1.32 -40.96
CA GLN A 505 31.06 0.86 -42.36
C GLN A 505 30.76 -0.64 -42.48
N ASN A 506 31.39 -1.47 -41.62
CA ASN A 506 31.28 -2.93 -41.62
C ASN A 506 30.10 -3.48 -40.81
N ILE A 507 29.20 -2.62 -40.32
CA ILE A 507 27.99 -3.06 -39.62
C ILE A 507 26.85 -3.19 -40.64
N GLU A 508 26.11 -4.30 -40.57
CA GLU A 508 24.93 -4.56 -41.39
C GLU A 508 23.85 -3.50 -41.14
N GLU A 509 23.09 -3.17 -42.19
CA GLU A 509 21.99 -2.24 -42.05
C GLU A 509 20.87 -2.82 -41.18
N MET A 510 20.31 -1.98 -40.31
CA MET A 510 19.19 -2.37 -39.45
C MET A 510 18.03 -2.86 -40.31
N VAL A 511 17.66 -4.14 -40.13
CA VAL A 511 16.41 -4.68 -40.70
C VAL A 511 15.21 -4.01 -40.02
N PHE A 512 14.28 -3.52 -40.82
CA PHE A 512 12.97 -3.06 -40.34
C PHE A 512 11.91 -4.13 -40.62
N ASP A 513 11.78 -5.08 -39.69
CA ASP A 513 10.58 -5.91 -39.60
C ASP A 513 9.37 -5.02 -39.27
N ASP A 514 8.20 -5.32 -39.83
CA ASP A 514 6.97 -4.60 -39.54
C ASP A 514 6.64 -4.57 -38.04
N VAL A 515 5.88 -3.55 -37.62
CA VAL A 515 5.35 -3.44 -36.26
C VAL A 515 4.19 -4.42 -36.12
N ASN A 516 4.42 -5.50 -35.41
CA ASN A 516 3.39 -6.51 -35.14
C ASN A 516 2.69 -6.24 -33.80
N ARG A 517 1.70 -7.07 -33.47
CA ARG A 517 0.98 -7.00 -32.20
C ARG A 517 1.88 -7.16 -30.97
N ASP A 518 2.90 -8.02 -31.00
CA ASP A 518 3.81 -8.21 -29.87
C ASP A 518 4.63 -6.94 -29.56
N ASP A 519 4.97 -6.14 -30.56
CA ASP A 519 5.55 -4.80 -30.37
C ASP A 519 4.55 -3.85 -29.68
N ILE A 520 3.28 -3.83 -30.12
CA ILE A 520 2.21 -3.02 -29.51
C ILE A 520 1.92 -3.46 -28.06
N GLU A 521 1.79 -4.75 -27.79
CA GLU A 521 1.64 -5.31 -26.44
C GLU A 521 2.87 -5.01 -25.58
N MET A 522 4.09 -5.12 -26.12
CA MET A 522 5.33 -4.76 -25.42
C MET A 522 5.37 -3.28 -25.01
N VAL A 523 4.97 -2.36 -25.89
CA VAL A 523 4.92 -0.92 -25.57
C VAL A 523 3.80 -0.60 -24.59
N THR A 524 2.56 -1.00 -24.91
CA THR A 524 1.38 -0.66 -24.10
C THR A 524 1.45 -1.27 -22.70
N ARG A 525 2.05 -2.46 -22.53
CA ARG A 525 2.38 -3.04 -21.21
C ARG A 525 3.27 -2.11 -20.37
N LYS A 526 4.27 -1.45 -20.97
CA LYS A 526 5.15 -0.46 -20.30
C LYS A 526 4.44 0.90 -20.05
N MET A 527 3.43 1.25 -20.85
CA MET A 527 2.69 2.51 -20.72
C MET A 527 1.92 2.65 -19.39
N LYS A 528 1.88 3.89 -18.87
CA LYS A 528 1.16 4.29 -17.64
C LYS A 528 -0.16 4.95 -18.02
N SER A 529 -1.22 4.14 -18.04
CA SER A 529 -2.56 4.42 -18.59
C SER A 529 -3.08 5.85 -18.47
N TRP A 530 -2.98 6.46 -17.29
CA TRP A 530 -3.50 7.80 -17.01
C TRP A 530 -2.40 8.87 -16.85
N LYS A 531 -1.41 8.88 -17.76
CA LYS A 531 -0.63 10.09 -18.10
C LYS A 531 -1.57 11.15 -18.72
N ALA A 532 -1.11 12.39 -18.81
CA ALA A 532 -1.73 13.38 -19.69
C ALA A 532 -1.76 12.87 -21.14
N ALA A 533 -2.88 13.11 -21.83
CA ALA A 533 -3.00 12.97 -23.28
C ALA A 533 -2.28 14.14 -23.98
N GLY A 534 -2.28 14.15 -25.31
CA GLY A 534 -1.87 15.32 -26.08
C GLY A 534 -3.05 16.26 -26.36
N THR A 535 -2.97 16.94 -27.50
CA THR A 535 -4.08 17.67 -28.14
C THR A 535 -5.30 16.76 -28.34
N ASP A 536 -5.05 15.52 -28.79
CA ASP A 536 -6.01 14.42 -29.03
C ASP A 536 -6.96 14.06 -27.87
N GLY A 537 -6.61 14.39 -26.62
CA GLY A 537 -7.38 14.01 -25.44
C GLY A 537 -7.43 12.50 -25.13
N VAL A 538 -6.90 11.63 -25.99
CA VAL A 538 -6.96 10.18 -25.83
C VAL A 538 -5.88 9.68 -24.85
N HIS A 539 -6.33 9.15 -23.72
CA HIS A 539 -5.43 8.55 -22.72
C HIS A 539 -4.91 7.17 -23.13
N SER A 540 -3.64 6.88 -22.80
CA SER A 540 -2.99 5.55 -22.96
C SER A 540 -3.64 4.38 -22.21
N PHE A 541 -4.73 4.62 -21.46
CA PHE A 541 -5.59 3.55 -20.96
C PHE A 541 -6.27 2.80 -22.11
N TRP A 542 -6.78 3.52 -23.10
CA TRP A 542 -7.59 2.97 -24.19
C TRP A 542 -6.75 2.13 -25.14
N TYR A 543 -5.65 2.67 -25.66
CA TYR A 543 -4.64 1.92 -26.43
C TYR A 543 -4.11 0.67 -25.69
N LYS A 544 -4.06 0.66 -24.35
CA LYS A 544 -3.65 -0.50 -23.55
C LYS A 544 -4.75 -1.53 -23.29
N LYS A 545 -6.02 -1.16 -23.49
CA LYS A 545 -7.18 -1.96 -23.06
C LYS A 545 -8.12 -2.38 -24.19
N PHE A 546 -8.05 -1.74 -25.35
CA PHE A 546 -8.62 -2.25 -26.60
C PHE A 546 -7.55 -3.11 -27.30
N TYR A 547 -7.28 -4.30 -26.75
CA TYR A 547 -6.23 -5.20 -27.21
C TYR A 547 -6.60 -5.91 -28.53
N ILE A 548 -7.88 -6.06 -28.84
CA ILE A 548 -8.35 -6.57 -30.14
C ILE A 548 -7.90 -5.69 -31.33
N LEU A 549 -7.57 -4.42 -31.07
CA LEU A 549 -7.07 -3.49 -32.08
C LEU A 549 -5.54 -3.57 -32.27
N HIS A 550 -4.81 -4.39 -31.52
CA HIS A 550 -3.34 -4.38 -31.53
C HIS A 550 -2.73 -4.93 -32.82
N ASP A 551 -3.38 -5.90 -33.46
CA ASP A 551 -2.97 -6.43 -34.76
C ASP A 551 -3.08 -5.36 -35.87
N ILE A 552 -4.21 -4.66 -35.94
CA ILE A 552 -4.47 -3.61 -36.95
C ILE A 552 -3.64 -2.34 -36.64
N LEU A 553 -3.49 -1.96 -35.36
CA LEU A 553 -2.57 -0.90 -34.95
C LEU A 553 -1.13 -1.21 -35.41
N GLY A 554 -0.71 -2.48 -35.35
CA GLY A 554 0.58 -2.90 -35.89
C GLY A 554 0.70 -2.63 -37.39
N ARG A 555 -0.22 -3.16 -38.20
CA ARG A 555 -0.25 -2.93 -39.66
C ARG A 555 -0.23 -1.44 -39.99
N VAL A 556 -1.19 -0.68 -39.46
CA VAL A 556 -1.38 0.75 -39.75
C VAL A 556 -0.18 1.60 -39.31
N ILE A 557 0.47 1.26 -38.19
CA ILE A 557 1.71 1.94 -37.78
C ILE A 557 2.86 1.61 -38.73
N SER A 558 2.90 0.38 -39.26
CA SER A 558 3.90 -0.05 -40.24
C SER A 558 3.72 0.66 -41.59
N ASP A 559 2.47 0.78 -42.06
CA ASP A 559 2.11 1.53 -43.27
C ASP A 559 2.52 3.01 -43.17
N VAL A 560 2.29 3.64 -42.01
CA VAL A 560 2.71 5.03 -41.74
C VAL A 560 4.23 5.18 -41.65
N ILE A 561 4.96 4.20 -41.10
CA ILE A 561 6.44 4.20 -41.09
C ILE A 561 7.00 3.97 -42.50
N LYS A 562 6.36 3.13 -43.32
CA LYS A 562 6.75 2.85 -44.71
C LYS A 562 6.49 4.02 -45.67
N GLY A 563 5.70 5.02 -45.27
CA GLY A 563 5.25 6.10 -46.15
C GLY A 563 4.07 5.72 -47.04
N ASN A 564 3.47 4.54 -46.85
CA ASN A 564 2.24 4.10 -47.54
C ASN A 564 1.05 5.01 -47.20
N ILE A 565 1.07 5.62 -46.01
CA ILE A 565 0.03 6.51 -45.49
C ILE A 565 0.68 7.78 -44.95
N ASN A 566 0.25 8.95 -45.44
CA ASN A 566 0.70 10.25 -44.94
C ASN A 566 0.44 10.41 -43.44
N LEU A 567 1.46 10.82 -42.68
CA LEU A 567 1.37 11.03 -41.23
C LEU A 567 0.41 12.19 -40.90
N PRO A 568 -0.71 11.97 -40.17
CA PRO A 568 -1.65 13.04 -39.88
C PRO A 568 -1.04 14.15 -39.01
N GLN A 569 -1.15 15.40 -39.46
CA GLN A 569 -0.58 16.60 -38.80
C GLN A 569 -0.92 16.72 -37.31
N PHE A 570 -2.09 16.24 -36.86
CA PHE A 570 -2.46 16.29 -35.44
C PHE A 570 -1.50 15.47 -34.55
N LEU A 571 -0.83 14.45 -35.10
CA LEU A 571 0.14 13.60 -34.39
C LEU A 571 1.47 14.30 -34.09
N THR A 572 1.90 15.23 -34.95
CA THR A 572 3.14 16.00 -34.81
C THR A 572 2.97 17.35 -34.10
N THR A 573 1.72 17.77 -33.84
CA THR A 573 1.41 18.98 -33.06
C THR A 573 1.31 18.69 -31.56
N GLY A 574 2.16 19.34 -30.75
CA GLY A 574 2.21 19.21 -29.29
C GLY A 574 1.72 20.44 -28.50
N VAL A 575 1.47 20.25 -27.21
CA VAL A 575 1.32 21.37 -26.24
C VAL A 575 2.49 21.34 -25.26
N THR A 576 3.29 22.39 -25.24
CA THR A 576 4.50 22.49 -24.42
C THR A 576 4.25 23.31 -23.16
N PHE A 577 4.32 22.63 -22.01
CA PHE A 577 4.10 23.20 -20.70
C PHE A 577 5.39 23.80 -20.14
N MET A 578 5.33 25.08 -19.74
CA MET A 578 6.50 25.81 -19.27
C MET A 578 6.69 25.65 -17.75
N LEU A 579 7.75 24.95 -17.34
CA LEU A 579 8.05 24.69 -15.93
C LEU A 579 9.22 25.56 -15.43
N PRO A 580 9.04 26.39 -14.39
CA PRO A 580 10.10 27.26 -13.88
C PRO A 580 11.23 26.46 -13.22
N LYS A 581 12.47 26.76 -13.60
CA LYS A 581 13.72 26.18 -13.05
C LYS A 581 14.13 26.84 -11.74
N SER A 582 13.92 28.16 -11.62
CA SER A 582 14.40 29.00 -10.52
C SER A 582 13.25 29.76 -9.82
N LYS A 583 13.57 30.74 -8.97
CA LYS A 583 12.58 31.66 -8.37
C LYS A 583 12.21 32.82 -9.31
N ASN A 584 13.07 33.18 -10.27
CA ASN A 584 12.78 34.24 -11.24
C ASN A 584 11.78 33.69 -12.27
N THR A 585 10.61 34.32 -12.35
CA THR A 585 9.52 33.92 -13.23
C THR A 585 9.33 34.82 -14.45
N LYS A 586 10.04 35.96 -14.54
CA LYS A 586 9.90 36.93 -15.64
C LYS A 586 10.65 36.52 -16.90
N ASP A 587 11.87 36.02 -16.74
CA ASP A 587 12.75 35.61 -17.85
C ASP A 587 12.29 34.26 -18.49
N PRO A 588 11.92 34.23 -19.80
CA PRO A 588 11.57 33.01 -20.53
C PRO A 588 12.65 31.92 -20.50
N SER A 589 13.94 32.28 -20.39
CA SER A 589 15.05 31.34 -20.32
C SER A 589 15.01 30.46 -19.06
N GLN A 590 14.44 30.97 -17.96
CA GLN A 590 14.27 30.26 -16.69
C GLN A 590 13.25 29.12 -16.74
N TYR A 591 12.52 28.96 -17.84
CA TYR A 591 11.58 27.85 -18.01
C TYR A 591 12.24 26.66 -18.70
N ARG A 592 11.79 25.44 -18.34
CA ARG A 592 12.03 24.20 -19.08
C ARG A 592 10.73 23.84 -19.82
N PRO A 593 10.78 23.65 -21.15
CA PRO A 593 9.64 23.15 -21.91
C PRO A 593 9.44 21.65 -21.63
N ILE A 594 8.18 21.19 -21.56
CA ILE A 594 7.84 19.77 -21.64
C ILE A 594 6.65 19.59 -22.59
N THR A 595 6.88 18.94 -23.73
CA THR A 595 5.89 18.76 -24.78
C THR A 595 4.99 17.55 -24.51
N CYS A 596 3.69 17.79 -24.41
CA CYS A 596 2.66 16.76 -24.37
C CYS A 596 2.15 16.50 -25.80
N LEU A 597 2.85 15.61 -26.51
CA LEU A 597 2.44 15.06 -27.81
C LEU A 597 1.20 14.14 -27.66
N PRO A 598 0.46 13.82 -28.73
CA PRO A 598 -0.60 12.81 -28.76
C PRO A 598 -0.15 11.43 -28.28
N THR A 599 -1.11 10.58 -27.90
CA THR A 599 -0.77 9.25 -27.37
C THR A 599 -0.33 8.27 -28.46
N LEU A 600 -0.92 8.35 -29.66
CA LEU A 600 -0.59 7.49 -30.79
C LEU A 600 0.80 7.78 -31.37
N TYR A 601 1.21 9.05 -31.50
CA TYR A 601 2.57 9.41 -31.92
C TYR A 601 3.64 8.75 -31.02
N LYS A 602 3.45 8.84 -29.69
CA LYS A 602 4.37 8.21 -28.72
C LYS A 602 4.30 6.68 -28.71
N LEU A 603 3.27 6.06 -29.29
CA LEU A 603 3.19 4.62 -29.52
C LEU A 603 4.06 4.25 -30.74
N ILE A 604 3.95 4.98 -31.85
CA ILE A 604 4.79 4.84 -33.05
C ILE A 604 6.28 5.00 -32.68
N THR A 605 6.66 6.13 -32.05
CA THR A 605 8.07 6.37 -31.66
C THR A 605 8.57 5.35 -30.64
N SER A 606 7.72 4.82 -29.76
CA SER A 606 8.08 3.74 -28.83
C SER A 606 8.36 2.39 -29.53
N CYS A 607 7.68 2.10 -30.66
CA CYS A 607 7.94 0.89 -31.44
C CYS A 607 9.28 1.01 -32.16
N ILE A 608 9.50 2.13 -32.87
CA ILE A 608 10.81 2.48 -33.47
C ILE A 608 11.92 2.41 -32.41
N THR A 609 11.71 3.00 -31.23
CA THR A 609 12.66 2.96 -30.11
C THR A 609 12.97 1.53 -29.66
N ASN A 610 12.03 0.58 -29.69
CA ASN A 610 12.32 -0.80 -29.31
C ASN A 610 13.22 -1.50 -30.34
N LYS A 611 12.90 -1.39 -31.65
CA LYS A 611 13.70 -1.98 -32.72
C LYS A 611 15.10 -1.34 -32.76
N LEU A 612 15.19 0.00 -32.72
CA LEU A 612 16.45 0.76 -32.72
C LEU A 612 17.37 0.44 -31.51
N ASN A 613 16.83 0.30 -30.29
CA ASN A 613 17.65 -0.16 -29.15
C ASN A 613 18.26 -1.55 -29.42
N SER A 614 17.53 -2.44 -30.09
CA SER A 614 18.00 -3.81 -30.34
C SER A 614 19.17 -3.82 -31.32
N HIS A 615 19.11 -3.00 -32.39
CA HIS A 615 20.25 -2.72 -33.28
C HIS A 615 21.47 -2.19 -32.50
N ILE A 616 21.27 -1.17 -31.67
CA ILE A 616 22.33 -0.54 -30.85
C ILE A 616 22.95 -1.52 -29.84
N GLU A 617 22.15 -2.39 -29.24
CA GLU A 617 22.62 -3.37 -28.23
C GLU A 617 23.36 -4.55 -28.89
N ASN A 618 22.88 -5.06 -30.02
CA ASN A 618 23.54 -6.11 -30.79
C ASN A 618 24.90 -5.62 -31.33
N ASN A 619 24.91 -4.45 -31.97
CA ASN A 619 26.07 -3.88 -32.65
C ASN A 619 26.97 -3.01 -31.74
N LYS A 620 26.65 -2.91 -30.44
CA LYS A 620 27.43 -2.19 -29.41
C LYS A 620 27.75 -0.73 -29.74
N ILE A 621 26.83 -0.05 -30.44
CA ILE A 621 27.06 1.27 -31.05
C ILE A 621 27.28 2.38 -29.99
N LEU A 622 26.60 2.31 -28.84
CA LEU A 622 26.77 3.28 -27.75
C LEU A 622 28.01 2.97 -26.89
N SER A 623 28.88 3.97 -26.78
CA SER A 623 30.11 3.96 -25.96
C SER A 623 29.86 3.61 -24.50
N GLU A 624 30.86 3.01 -23.84
CA GLU A 624 30.74 2.60 -22.43
C GLU A 624 30.64 3.79 -21.46
N GLU A 625 31.20 4.95 -21.81
CA GLU A 625 31.20 6.15 -20.97
C GLU A 625 29.83 6.85 -20.92
N GLN A 626 28.97 6.60 -21.92
CA GLN A 626 27.58 7.08 -21.97
C GLN A 626 26.66 6.13 -21.20
N LYS A 627 26.22 6.56 -20.01
CA LYS A 627 25.26 5.81 -19.17
C LYS A 627 23.86 6.47 -19.12
N GLY A 628 23.62 7.50 -19.93
CA GLY A 628 22.27 7.95 -20.28
C GLY A 628 21.56 6.94 -21.19
N CYS A 629 20.22 6.85 -21.06
CA CYS A 629 19.30 6.01 -21.86
C CYS A 629 19.52 4.49 -21.97
N ARG A 630 20.70 3.97 -21.61
CA ARG A 630 21.10 2.58 -21.83
C ARG A 630 20.33 1.60 -20.94
N ARG A 631 19.83 0.50 -21.50
CA ARG A 631 19.06 -0.51 -20.74
C ARG A 631 19.97 -1.28 -19.80
N ASN A 632 19.37 -1.89 -18.77
CA ASN A 632 20.01 -2.77 -17.78
C ASN A 632 21.18 -2.18 -16.95
N HIS A 633 21.51 -0.90 -17.13
CA HIS A 633 22.56 -0.18 -16.39
C HIS A 633 22.02 0.50 -15.11
N LEU A 634 22.93 0.87 -14.20
CA LEU A 634 22.60 1.62 -12.98
C LEU A 634 22.64 3.16 -13.18
N GLY A 635 22.92 3.62 -14.40
CA GLY A 635 22.86 5.02 -14.82
C GLY A 635 23.71 5.93 -13.94
N CYS A 636 23.11 7.01 -13.42
CA CYS A 636 23.79 7.97 -12.55
C CYS A 636 24.55 7.32 -11.38
N LYS A 637 24.03 6.22 -10.81
CA LYS A 637 24.71 5.53 -9.69
C LYS A 637 26.04 4.91 -10.10
N GLU A 638 26.11 4.40 -11.32
CA GLU A 638 27.29 3.73 -11.88
C GLU A 638 28.41 4.74 -12.06
N GLN A 639 28.11 5.86 -12.71
CA GLN A 639 29.05 6.97 -12.92
C GLN A 639 29.49 7.61 -11.61
N LEU A 640 28.58 7.84 -10.66
CA LEU A 640 28.91 8.35 -9.33
C LEU A 640 29.75 7.37 -8.51
N VAL A 641 29.78 6.07 -8.85
CA VAL A 641 30.72 5.10 -8.28
C VAL A 641 32.07 5.14 -9.01
N ILE A 642 32.09 5.15 -10.34
CA ILE A 642 33.31 5.22 -11.17
C ILE A 642 34.10 6.50 -10.85
N ASP A 643 33.45 7.67 -10.91
CA ASP A 643 34.02 8.97 -10.52
C ASP A 643 34.58 8.94 -9.09
N SER A 644 33.83 8.35 -8.15
CA SER A 644 34.29 8.21 -6.78
C SER A 644 35.43 7.20 -6.61
N ILE A 645 35.68 6.30 -7.57
CA ILE A 645 36.88 5.45 -7.63
C ILE A 645 38.06 6.25 -8.20
N ILE A 646 37.86 6.99 -9.29
CA ILE A 646 38.86 7.86 -9.92
C ILE A 646 39.44 8.86 -8.90
N LEU A 647 38.57 9.62 -8.22
CA LEU A 647 38.96 10.60 -7.20
C LEU A 647 39.70 9.96 -6.02
N LYS A 648 39.23 8.82 -5.52
CA LYS A 648 39.91 8.06 -4.44
C LYS A 648 41.26 7.54 -4.88
N HIS A 649 41.41 7.11 -6.14
CA HIS A 649 42.67 6.62 -6.69
C HIS A 649 43.70 7.75 -6.76
N ALA A 650 43.31 8.91 -7.33
CA ALA A 650 44.17 10.10 -7.40
C ALA A 650 44.65 10.56 -6.01
N HIS A 651 43.73 10.62 -5.04
CA HIS A 651 44.07 10.97 -3.66
C HIS A 651 44.98 9.94 -2.97
N LYS A 652 44.63 8.64 -3.02
CA LYS A 652 45.40 7.56 -2.36
C LYS A 652 46.82 7.46 -2.90
N HIS A 653 47.00 7.55 -4.22
CA HIS A 653 48.29 7.40 -4.88
C HIS A 653 49.01 8.74 -5.13
N LYS A 654 48.53 9.84 -4.53
CA LYS A 654 49.08 11.21 -4.67
C LYS A 654 49.37 11.58 -6.13
N ARG A 655 48.48 11.19 -7.06
CA ARG A 655 48.59 11.53 -8.48
C ARG A 655 48.03 12.92 -8.76
N ASN A 656 48.41 13.48 -9.90
CA ASN A 656 47.74 14.65 -10.46
C ASN A 656 46.48 14.19 -11.22
N ILE A 657 45.40 14.97 -11.13
CA ILE A 657 44.22 14.81 -11.96
C ILE A 657 43.56 16.18 -12.19
N ASN A 658 43.22 16.45 -13.45
CA ASN A 658 42.40 17.59 -13.84
C ASN A 658 41.00 17.10 -14.22
N ILE A 659 39.99 17.88 -13.88
CA ILE A 659 38.59 17.56 -14.12
C ILE A 659 37.89 18.79 -14.71
N THR A 660 37.05 18.58 -15.71
CA THR A 660 36.22 19.65 -16.31
C THR A 660 34.78 19.18 -16.42
N TYR A 661 33.84 19.97 -15.92
CA TYR A 661 32.41 19.79 -16.07
C TYR A 661 31.92 20.68 -17.21
N ILE A 662 31.21 20.11 -18.18
CA ILE A 662 30.65 20.79 -19.35
C ILE A 662 29.14 20.51 -19.40
N ASP A 663 28.37 21.56 -19.66
CA ASP A 663 26.90 21.55 -19.77
C ASP A 663 26.52 22.35 -21.03
N TYR A 664 25.58 21.83 -21.82
CA TYR A 664 25.11 22.48 -23.05
C TYR A 664 23.96 23.46 -22.79
N GLN A 665 24.04 24.63 -23.43
CA GLN A 665 22.96 25.61 -23.44
C GLN A 665 21.75 25.02 -24.16
N LYS A 666 20.70 24.71 -23.38
CA LYS A 666 19.41 24.21 -23.86
C LYS A 666 19.52 22.93 -24.70
N ALA A 667 20.43 22.01 -24.34
CA ALA A 667 20.84 20.85 -25.13
C ALA A 667 19.78 20.18 -26.04
N PHE A 668 18.63 19.77 -25.50
CA PHE A 668 17.55 19.12 -26.26
C PHE A 668 16.86 20.07 -27.25
N ASP A 669 16.83 21.37 -26.96
CA ASP A 669 16.16 22.41 -27.74
C ASP A 669 17.06 22.95 -28.89
N SER A 670 18.32 22.52 -29.00
CA SER A 670 19.34 23.16 -29.85
C SER A 670 20.15 22.21 -30.76
N VAL A 671 19.74 20.95 -30.93
CA VAL A 671 20.41 20.00 -31.84
C VAL A 671 19.86 20.13 -33.28
N PRO A 672 20.72 20.37 -34.30
CA PRO A 672 20.30 20.42 -35.70
C PRO A 672 19.58 19.16 -36.18
N HIS A 673 18.47 19.33 -36.91
CA HIS A 673 17.72 18.21 -37.53
C HIS A 673 18.55 17.45 -38.55
N SER A 674 19.33 18.18 -39.35
CA SER A 674 20.33 17.64 -40.29
C SER A 674 21.36 16.73 -39.62
N TRP A 675 21.85 17.10 -38.42
CA TRP A 675 22.77 16.25 -37.64
C TRP A 675 22.06 15.01 -37.10
N LEU A 676 20.85 15.18 -36.57
CA LEU A 676 20.03 14.08 -36.05
C LEU A 676 19.74 13.01 -37.12
N ILE A 677 19.48 13.42 -38.37
CA ILE A 677 19.36 12.51 -39.52
C ILE A 677 20.70 11.86 -39.87
N ARG A 678 21.79 12.64 -40.01
CA ARG A 678 23.10 12.07 -40.38
C ARG A 678 23.57 11.00 -39.41
N VAL A 679 23.40 11.24 -38.11
CA VAL A 679 23.76 10.30 -37.03
C VAL A 679 23.09 8.92 -37.21
N LEU A 680 21.84 8.87 -37.67
CA LEU A 680 21.15 7.60 -37.93
C LEU A 680 21.74 6.87 -39.14
N GLN A 681 22.17 7.60 -40.18
CA GLN A 681 22.86 7.05 -41.35
C GLN A 681 24.23 6.46 -40.98
N ILE A 682 25.03 7.19 -40.17
CA ILE A 682 26.33 6.73 -39.67
C ILE A 682 26.18 5.38 -38.95
N TYR A 683 25.16 5.26 -38.10
CA TYR A 683 24.89 4.06 -37.31
C TYR A 683 24.03 3.00 -38.03
N LYS A 684 23.94 3.06 -39.37
CA LYS A 684 23.30 2.03 -40.20
C LYS A 684 21.84 1.74 -39.80
N VAL A 685 21.10 2.78 -39.40
CA VAL A 685 19.66 2.69 -39.11
C VAL A 685 18.89 2.64 -40.43
N ASN A 686 17.81 1.87 -40.46
CA ASN A 686 17.04 1.59 -41.67
C ASN A 686 16.56 2.88 -42.38
N PRO A 687 16.80 3.05 -43.69
CA PRO A 687 16.39 4.23 -44.45
C PRO A 687 14.91 4.58 -44.31
N THR A 688 14.01 3.61 -44.29
CA THR A 688 12.57 3.83 -44.10
C THR A 688 12.26 4.50 -42.76
N ILE A 689 12.95 4.12 -41.69
CA ILE A 689 12.83 4.78 -40.37
C ILE A 689 13.39 6.20 -40.43
N ILE A 690 14.49 6.43 -41.16
CA ILE A 690 15.11 7.74 -41.30
C ILE A 690 14.17 8.70 -42.03
N THR A 691 13.65 8.32 -43.20
CA THR A 691 12.70 9.11 -44.00
C THR A 691 11.39 9.38 -43.23
N PHE A 692 10.88 8.40 -42.47
CA PHE A 692 9.73 8.62 -41.58
C PHE A 692 10.03 9.69 -40.52
N LEU A 693 11.20 9.63 -39.87
CA LEU A 693 11.57 10.58 -38.82
C LEU A 693 11.85 11.98 -39.39
N GLU A 694 12.42 12.08 -40.58
CA GLU A 694 12.62 13.33 -41.32
C GLU A 694 11.29 14.00 -41.68
N SER A 695 10.37 13.23 -42.29
CA SER A 695 9.00 13.68 -42.61
C SER A 695 8.18 14.01 -41.35
N ALA A 696 8.39 13.30 -40.24
CA ALA A 696 7.78 13.67 -38.97
C ALA A 696 8.32 15.02 -38.48
N MET A 697 9.64 15.22 -38.49
CA MET A 697 10.30 16.45 -38.01
C MET A 697 9.89 17.69 -38.81
N SER A 698 9.82 17.62 -40.14
CA SER A 698 9.37 18.76 -40.96
C SER A 698 7.94 19.22 -40.64
N ASN A 699 7.13 18.35 -40.03
CA ASN A 699 5.76 18.62 -39.62
C ASN A 699 5.59 18.89 -38.11
N TRP A 700 6.68 18.99 -37.33
CA TRP A 700 6.63 19.24 -35.88
C TRP A 700 6.21 20.68 -35.55
N LYS A 701 5.19 20.80 -34.70
CA LYS A 701 4.67 22.09 -34.19
C LYS A 701 4.39 22.01 -32.70
N THR A 702 4.44 23.14 -32.00
CA THR A 702 3.94 23.24 -30.61
C THR A 702 3.23 24.55 -30.33
N THR A 703 2.18 24.52 -29.53
CA THR A 703 1.79 25.71 -28.75
C THR A 703 2.54 25.74 -27.42
N LEU A 704 2.91 26.91 -26.89
CA LEU A 704 3.38 27.07 -25.50
C LEU A 704 2.21 27.36 -24.55
N LEU A 705 2.33 26.89 -23.31
CA LEU A 705 1.33 27.09 -22.26
C LEU A 705 1.99 27.35 -20.89
N LEU A 706 1.70 28.52 -20.30
CA LEU A 706 2.16 28.98 -19.00
C LEU A 706 0.98 29.53 -18.17
N ASN A 707 0.50 28.74 -17.21
CA ASN A 707 -0.75 29.00 -16.48
C ASN A 707 -1.93 29.13 -17.47
N GLU A 708 -2.53 30.32 -17.60
CA GLU A 708 -3.60 30.63 -18.57
C GLU A 708 -3.05 31.31 -19.85
N ILE A 709 -1.75 31.65 -19.90
CA ILE A 709 -1.10 32.26 -21.08
C ILE A 709 -0.81 31.16 -22.11
N ARG A 710 -1.38 31.30 -23.31
CA ARG A 710 -1.16 30.41 -24.46
C ARG A 710 -0.65 31.24 -25.65
N THR A 711 0.38 30.75 -26.32
CA THR A 711 0.92 31.37 -27.56
C THR A 711 0.14 30.93 -28.79
N GLU A 712 0.57 31.39 -29.96
CA GLU A 712 0.30 30.74 -31.24
C GLU A 712 1.14 29.47 -31.42
N GLU A 713 0.97 28.75 -32.54
CA GLU A 713 1.84 27.63 -32.90
C GLU A 713 3.23 28.10 -33.33
N ILE A 714 4.25 27.36 -32.89
CA ILE A 714 5.66 27.54 -33.23
C ILE A 714 6.13 26.25 -33.94
N PRO A 715 6.61 26.30 -35.21
CA PRO A 715 7.22 25.14 -35.86
C PRO A 715 8.58 24.80 -35.22
N ILE A 716 8.91 23.51 -35.14
CA ILE A 716 10.17 23.03 -34.57
C ILE A 716 11.09 22.59 -35.72
N ARG A 717 11.98 23.50 -36.14
CA ARG A 717 13.05 23.29 -37.15
C ARG A 717 14.41 22.95 -36.54
N ASN A 718 14.53 23.08 -35.22
CA ASN A 718 15.76 22.80 -34.47
C ASN A 718 15.41 22.21 -33.10
N GLY A 719 16.23 21.26 -32.62
CA GLY A 719 16.00 20.53 -31.38
C GLY A 719 14.90 19.45 -31.47
N ILE A 720 14.69 18.74 -30.36
CA ILE A 720 13.84 17.54 -30.24
C ILE A 720 12.86 17.64 -29.08
N PHE A 721 11.66 17.09 -29.26
CA PHE A 721 10.59 17.20 -28.27
C PHE A 721 10.96 16.62 -26.89
N GLN A 722 11.00 17.49 -25.87
CA GLN A 722 11.16 17.14 -24.45
C GLN A 722 9.89 16.49 -23.89
N GLY A 723 9.60 15.24 -24.27
CA GLY A 723 8.44 14.48 -23.80
C GLY A 723 8.16 13.16 -24.52
N ASP A 724 8.78 12.95 -25.68
CA ASP A 724 8.68 11.72 -26.47
C ASP A 724 9.53 10.56 -25.91
N SER A 725 9.28 9.36 -26.45
CA SER A 725 9.98 8.09 -26.19
C SER A 725 11.37 8.01 -26.84
N LEU A 726 11.52 8.51 -28.06
CA LEU A 726 12.70 8.35 -28.91
C LEU A 726 13.75 9.43 -28.65
N SER A 727 13.32 10.69 -28.48
CA SER A 727 14.21 11.86 -28.29
C SER A 727 15.38 11.61 -27.32
N PRO A 728 15.20 10.99 -26.14
CA PRO A 728 16.31 10.78 -25.21
C PRO A 728 17.38 9.80 -25.73
N LEU A 729 16.99 8.78 -26.51
CA LEU A 729 17.93 7.84 -27.13
C LEU A 729 18.62 8.50 -28.32
N TRP A 730 17.87 9.20 -29.17
CA TRP A 730 18.36 9.91 -30.34
C TRP A 730 19.41 10.97 -29.97
N PHE A 731 19.17 11.70 -28.87
CA PHE A 731 20.17 12.61 -28.28
C PHE A 731 21.45 11.89 -27.87
N CYS A 732 21.34 10.73 -27.22
CA CYS A 732 22.52 9.97 -26.79
C CYS A 732 23.33 9.45 -27.99
N LEU A 733 22.69 9.13 -29.11
CA LEU A 733 23.35 8.81 -30.38
C LEU A 733 24.06 10.02 -30.98
N ALA A 734 23.39 11.18 -31.01
CA ALA A 734 23.95 12.42 -31.56
C ALA A 734 25.18 12.93 -30.78
N MET A 735 25.28 12.57 -29.49
CA MET A 735 26.43 12.85 -28.64
C MET A 735 27.49 11.74 -28.61
N ASN A 736 27.26 10.57 -29.24
CA ASN A 736 28.17 9.43 -29.15
C ASN A 736 29.53 9.59 -29.89
N PRO A 737 29.64 10.28 -31.05
CA PRO A 737 30.95 10.42 -31.72
C PRO A 737 31.96 11.23 -30.91
N LEU A 738 31.50 12.18 -30.08
CA LEU A 738 32.36 12.86 -29.12
C LEU A 738 33.06 11.89 -28.16
N SER A 739 32.36 10.83 -27.74
CA SER A 739 32.93 9.79 -26.89
C SER A 739 34.04 9.01 -27.59
N ALA A 740 33.86 8.70 -28.89
CA ALA A 740 34.88 8.10 -29.73
C ALA A 740 36.14 8.99 -29.85
N LEU A 741 35.96 10.28 -30.16
CA LEU A 741 37.06 11.23 -30.34
C LEU A 741 37.85 11.52 -29.05
N LEU A 742 37.15 11.59 -27.91
CA LEU A 742 37.81 11.75 -26.61
C LEU A 742 38.66 10.51 -26.25
N ASN A 743 38.15 9.30 -26.53
CA ASN A 743 38.85 8.03 -26.32
C ASN A 743 40.12 7.92 -27.21
N ASP A 744 40.00 8.20 -28.51
CA ASP A 744 41.13 8.17 -29.46
C ASP A 744 42.31 9.05 -29.05
N SER A 745 42.01 10.20 -28.42
CA SER A 745 43.02 11.16 -27.99
C SER A 745 44.02 10.61 -26.95
N ASN A 746 43.67 9.52 -26.25
CA ASN A 746 44.47 8.88 -25.18
C ASN A 746 44.93 9.84 -24.05
N ASN A 747 44.26 11.00 -23.90
CA ASN A 747 44.61 12.05 -22.94
C ASN A 747 44.05 11.81 -21.52
N GLY A 748 43.36 10.70 -21.31
CA GLY A 748 42.67 10.37 -20.07
C GLY A 748 43.54 10.20 -18.83
N TYR A 749 42.87 10.03 -17.69
CA TYR A 749 43.49 9.69 -16.42
C TYR A 749 43.71 8.19 -16.32
N LYS A 750 44.97 7.75 -16.13
CA LYS A 750 45.32 6.32 -15.96
C LYS A 750 45.04 5.83 -14.54
N LEU A 751 44.10 4.89 -14.40
CA LEU A 751 43.83 4.16 -13.17
C LEU A 751 44.87 3.04 -13.00
N THR A 752 45.01 2.18 -14.00
CA THR A 752 45.98 1.07 -14.03
C THR A 752 47.00 1.29 -15.16
N HIS A 753 47.80 0.27 -15.49
CA HIS A 753 48.66 0.32 -16.68
C HIS A 753 47.84 0.17 -17.98
N THR A 754 46.72 -0.56 -17.93
CA THR A 754 45.85 -0.90 -19.07
C THR A 754 44.57 -0.05 -19.15
N THR A 755 44.13 0.57 -18.05
CA THR A 755 42.86 1.30 -17.96
C THR A 755 43.09 2.81 -17.80
N SER A 756 42.70 3.56 -18.82
CA SER A 756 42.61 5.02 -18.83
C SER A 756 41.14 5.43 -18.96
N ILE A 757 40.74 6.54 -18.34
CA ILE A 757 39.39 7.12 -18.49
C ILE A 757 39.53 8.62 -18.74
N CYS A 758 39.02 9.09 -19.88
CA CYS A 758 39.02 10.52 -20.26
C CYS A 758 37.70 11.24 -20.00
N HIS A 759 36.57 10.54 -19.89
CA HIS A 759 35.26 11.16 -19.69
C HIS A 759 34.21 10.25 -19.06
N LEU A 760 33.10 10.85 -18.62
CA LEU A 760 31.82 10.22 -18.31
C LEU A 760 30.70 11.12 -18.88
N MET A 761 29.70 10.53 -19.53
CA MET A 761 28.60 11.27 -20.17
C MET A 761 27.23 10.75 -19.73
N TYR A 762 26.34 11.65 -19.31
CA TYR A 762 24.97 11.29 -18.94
C TYR A 762 23.98 12.24 -19.62
N MET A 763 23.43 11.83 -20.75
CA MET A 763 22.71 12.76 -21.64
C MET A 763 23.65 13.92 -22.04
N ASP A 764 23.33 15.14 -21.61
CA ASP A 764 24.05 16.40 -21.79
C ASP A 764 25.06 16.74 -20.66
N ASP A 765 25.03 16.05 -19.51
CA ASP A 765 26.02 16.20 -18.43
C ASP A 765 27.35 15.52 -18.86
N ILE A 766 28.38 16.30 -19.20
CA ILE A 766 29.73 15.79 -19.56
C ILE A 766 30.74 16.10 -18.44
N LYS A 767 31.53 15.09 -18.05
CA LYS A 767 32.64 15.23 -17.10
C LYS A 767 33.93 14.66 -17.68
N LEU A 768 34.91 15.51 -17.98
CA LEU A 768 36.23 15.15 -18.50
C LEU A 768 37.24 14.90 -17.36
N PHE A 769 38.24 14.05 -17.61
CA PHE A 769 39.33 13.68 -16.71
C PHE A 769 40.66 13.60 -17.47
N SER A 770 41.75 14.16 -16.93
CA SER A 770 43.08 14.01 -17.53
C SER A 770 44.21 13.93 -16.49
N LYS A 771 45.39 13.47 -16.93
CA LYS A 771 46.63 13.41 -16.13
C LYS A 771 47.36 14.76 -15.98
N SER A 772 47.09 15.74 -16.85
CA SER A 772 47.91 16.95 -16.99
C SER A 772 47.16 18.11 -17.67
N ASP A 773 47.70 19.32 -17.51
CA ASP A 773 47.10 20.57 -17.98
C ASP A 773 46.93 20.58 -19.51
N GLN A 774 47.99 20.22 -20.26
CA GLN A 774 47.91 20.10 -21.72
C GLN A 774 46.94 19.01 -22.18
N ALA A 775 46.92 17.85 -21.51
CA ALA A 775 45.96 16.80 -21.82
C ALA A 775 44.51 17.24 -21.59
N MET A 776 44.25 18.13 -20.61
CA MET A 776 42.92 18.72 -20.42
C MET A 776 42.60 19.77 -21.49
N LYS A 777 43.57 20.61 -21.91
CA LYS A 777 43.40 21.52 -23.05
C LYS A 777 42.96 20.75 -24.31
N ASN A 778 43.66 19.66 -24.63
CA ASN A 778 43.35 18.83 -25.80
C ASN A 778 41.93 18.24 -25.74
N LEU A 779 41.50 17.67 -24.60
CA LEU A 779 40.14 17.14 -24.44
C LEU A 779 39.06 18.23 -24.53
N ILE A 780 39.31 19.41 -23.95
CA ILE A 780 38.42 20.57 -24.07
C ILE A 780 38.32 21.02 -25.54
N GLU A 781 39.43 21.06 -26.27
CA GLU A 781 39.43 21.53 -27.65
C GLU A 781 38.73 20.54 -28.60
N ILE A 782 38.94 19.23 -28.43
CA ILE A 782 38.14 18.19 -29.12
C ILE A 782 36.64 18.41 -28.87
N THR A 783 36.26 18.69 -27.62
CA THR A 783 34.86 18.97 -27.26
C THR A 783 34.36 20.27 -27.90
N LYS A 784 35.18 21.33 -27.97
CA LYS A 784 34.86 22.60 -28.64
C LYS A 784 34.66 22.43 -30.14
N THR A 785 35.60 21.77 -30.83
CA THR A 785 35.53 21.50 -32.27
C THR A 785 34.27 20.72 -32.62
N PHE A 786 34.07 19.56 -31.98
CA PHE A 786 32.84 18.76 -32.15
C PHE A 786 31.57 19.60 -31.94
N SER A 787 31.51 20.40 -30.86
CA SER A 787 30.33 21.23 -30.55
C SER A 787 30.09 22.32 -31.58
N LYS A 788 31.15 22.96 -32.10
CA LYS A 788 31.08 23.93 -33.19
C LYS A 788 30.55 23.26 -34.46
N ASP A 789 31.08 22.09 -34.79
CA ASP A 789 30.69 21.35 -36.00
C ASP A 789 29.23 20.89 -35.94
N ILE A 790 28.71 20.46 -34.78
CA ILE A 790 27.29 20.13 -34.59
C ILE A 790 26.43 21.35 -34.16
N ASN A 791 26.96 22.57 -34.27
CA ASN A 791 26.28 23.85 -33.99
C ASN A 791 25.69 24.01 -32.57
N MET A 792 26.19 23.25 -31.59
CA MET A 792 25.74 23.28 -30.19
C MET A 792 26.63 24.18 -29.32
N LYS A 793 26.02 24.94 -28.40
CA LYS A 793 26.71 25.93 -27.56
C LYS A 793 26.80 25.49 -26.09
N PHE A 794 27.93 25.77 -25.43
CA PHE A 794 28.10 25.51 -24.00
C PHE A 794 27.41 26.57 -23.13
N GLY A 795 26.82 26.14 -22.01
CA GLY A 795 26.44 27.02 -20.91
C GLY A 795 27.64 27.38 -20.06
N LEU A 796 28.48 28.33 -20.52
CA LEU A 796 29.75 28.71 -19.88
C LEU A 796 29.60 29.00 -18.38
N ASP A 797 28.52 29.68 -17.98
CA ASP A 797 28.18 30.01 -16.58
C ASP A 797 28.11 28.80 -15.64
N LYS A 798 27.90 27.60 -16.18
CA LYS A 798 27.83 26.32 -15.46
C LYS A 798 29.06 25.43 -15.66
N CYS A 799 29.87 25.70 -16.67
CA CYS A 799 31.07 24.92 -16.96
C CYS A 799 32.15 25.23 -15.92
N ARG A 800 32.79 24.22 -15.33
CA ARG A 800 33.77 24.42 -14.25
C ARG A 800 34.99 23.51 -14.40
N THR A 801 36.15 24.00 -14.00
CA THR A 801 37.39 23.22 -13.95
C THR A 801 37.85 23.00 -12.51
N LEU A 802 38.52 21.87 -12.24
CA LEU A 802 39.05 21.51 -10.93
C LEU A 802 40.41 20.82 -11.09
N ARG A 803 41.45 21.36 -10.43
CA ARG A 803 42.84 20.91 -10.52
C ARG A 803 43.32 20.30 -9.21
N ILE A 804 43.71 19.03 -9.24
CA ILE A 804 44.25 18.30 -8.10
C ILE A 804 45.71 17.91 -8.41
N VAL A 805 46.65 18.45 -7.63
CA VAL A 805 48.09 18.23 -7.75
C VAL A 805 48.57 17.44 -6.52
N LYS A 806 49.27 16.32 -6.74
CA LYS A 806 49.74 15.40 -5.68
C LYS A 806 48.66 15.02 -4.65
N GLY A 807 47.41 14.86 -5.10
CA GLY A 807 46.25 14.58 -4.25
C GLY A 807 45.64 15.77 -3.48
N ARG A 808 46.13 17.00 -3.65
CA ARG A 808 45.60 18.24 -3.05
C ARG A 808 45.01 19.15 -4.13
N VAL A 809 43.89 19.84 -3.86
CA VAL A 809 43.40 20.91 -4.76
C VAL A 809 44.40 22.07 -4.76
N ASN A 810 44.73 22.56 -5.95
CA ASN A 810 45.60 23.72 -6.13
C ASN A 810 44.77 24.89 -6.70
N ALA A 811 44.29 25.77 -5.82
CA ALA A 811 43.60 27.01 -6.20
C ALA A 811 44.63 28.10 -6.55
N SER A 812 45.38 27.86 -7.62
CA SER A 812 46.14 28.90 -8.32
C SER A 812 45.15 29.77 -9.08
N GLN A 813 44.85 30.97 -8.58
CA GLN A 813 43.79 31.88 -9.06
C GLN A 813 43.83 32.16 -10.57
N ASN A 814 45.00 32.07 -11.20
CA ASN A 814 45.21 32.35 -12.62
C ASN A 814 45.10 31.11 -13.54
N PHE A 815 44.73 29.93 -13.04
CA PHE A 815 44.70 28.70 -13.85
C PHE A 815 43.41 28.55 -14.70
N ASN A 816 43.21 29.49 -15.61
CA ASN A 816 42.07 29.52 -16.51
C ASN A 816 42.40 28.75 -17.81
N ILE A 817 42.21 27.42 -17.81
CA ILE A 817 42.74 26.45 -18.80
C ILE A 817 42.61 26.91 -20.27
N ASN A 818 41.50 27.57 -20.61
CA ASN A 818 41.18 28.02 -21.97
C ASN A 818 40.45 29.39 -21.94
N HIS A 819 40.75 30.22 -20.92
CA HIS A 819 40.13 31.52 -20.55
C HIS A 819 38.59 31.58 -20.35
N SER A 820 37.85 30.56 -20.80
CA SER A 820 36.39 30.56 -20.98
C SER A 820 35.62 29.68 -19.98
N PHE A 821 36.31 28.98 -19.06
CA PHE A 821 35.69 28.16 -18.01
C PHE A 821 36.24 28.55 -16.63
N GLN A 822 35.35 28.91 -15.71
CA GLN A 822 35.72 29.27 -14.34
C GLN A 822 36.36 28.07 -13.61
N SER A 823 37.45 28.30 -12.88
CA SER A 823 37.98 27.33 -11.90
C SER A 823 37.05 27.26 -10.69
N MET A 824 37.06 26.12 -10.00
CA MET A 824 36.55 26.00 -8.63
C MET A 824 37.61 26.48 -7.64
N ASP A 825 37.20 27.22 -6.62
CA ASP A 825 38.07 27.74 -5.55
C ASP A 825 38.16 26.79 -4.33
N LEU A 826 39.03 27.15 -3.38
CA LEU A 826 39.25 26.41 -2.13
C LEU A 826 38.04 26.48 -1.19
N GLY A 827 37.05 25.63 -1.43
CA GLY A 827 35.83 25.51 -0.63
C GLY A 827 34.58 25.22 -1.47
N ASP A 828 34.67 25.42 -2.78
CA ASP A 828 33.57 25.16 -3.72
C ASP A 828 33.19 23.68 -3.80
N SER A 829 31.94 23.44 -4.16
CA SER A 829 31.45 22.09 -4.47
C SER A 829 30.53 22.11 -5.69
N TYR A 830 30.89 21.35 -6.74
CA TYR A 830 30.06 21.19 -7.93
C TYR A 830 28.95 20.16 -7.69
N LYS A 831 27.78 20.31 -8.32
CA LYS A 831 26.60 19.44 -8.09
C LYS A 831 26.37 18.43 -9.22
N TYR A 832 27.32 17.54 -9.46
CA TYR A 832 27.24 16.51 -10.49
C TYR A 832 26.20 15.43 -10.13
N LEU A 833 25.27 15.12 -11.05
CA LEU A 833 24.25 14.07 -10.92
C LEU A 833 23.50 14.07 -9.56
N GLY A 834 23.27 15.27 -9.02
CA GLY A 834 22.56 15.50 -7.75
C GLY A 834 23.41 15.42 -6.47
N ILE A 835 24.71 15.16 -6.56
CA ILE A 835 25.65 15.02 -5.44
C ILE A 835 26.65 16.19 -5.45
N GLN A 836 26.96 16.75 -4.27
CA GLN A 836 28.02 17.76 -4.14
C GLN A 836 29.40 17.11 -4.12
N GLN A 837 30.32 17.64 -4.93
CA GLN A 837 31.66 17.10 -5.16
C GLN A 837 32.75 18.18 -5.07
N ASP A 838 33.86 17.83 -4.44
CA ASP A 838 35.09 18.62 -4.33
C ASP A 838 36.31 17.75 -4.73
N LYS A 839 37.35 17.67 -3.89
CA LYS A 839 38.33 16.56 -3.82
C LYS A 839 37.68 15.16 -3.81
N GLY A 840 36.43 15.04 -3.38
CA GLY A 840 35.70 13.79 -3.35
C GLY A 840 34.19 13.99 -3.18
N ILE A 841 33.53 12.99 -2.57
CA ILE A 841 32.13 13.10 -2.15
C ILE A 841 32.13 13.47 -0.66
N HIS A 842 31.52 14.59 -0.29
CA HIS A 842 31.41 15.05 1.11
C HIS A 842 30.46 14.15 1.95
N HIS A 843 30.86 12.91 2.24
CA HIS A 843 30.01 11.90 2.86
C HIS A 843 29.33 12.36 4.17
N ILE A 844 29.99 13.17 5.00
CA ILE A 844 29.41 13.66 6.27
C ILE A 844 28.35 14.75 6.01
N LYS A 845 28.67 15.75 5.18
CA LYS A 845 27.76 16.85 4.80
C LYS A 845 26.48 16.30 4.17
N ILE A 846 26.64 15.42 3.18
CA ILE A 846 25.51 14.87 2.43
C ILE A 846 24.70 13.87 3.27
N LYS A 847 25.34 13.09 4.18
CA LYS A 847 24.59 12.33 5.21
C LYS A 847 23.70 13.25 6.05
N LYS A 848 24.20 14.40 6.50
CA LYS A 848 23.47 15.38 7.33
C LYS A 848 22.28 15.95 6.55
N GLU A 849 22.49 16.40 5.32
CA GLU A 849 21.45 16.95 4.42
C GLU A 849 20.36 15.92 4.09
N LEU A 850 20.73 14.71 3.64
CA LEU A 850 19.78 13.64 3.33
C LEU A 850 18.99 13.19 4.57
N THR A 851 19.64 13.17 5.74
CA THR A 851 18.99 12.88 7.03
C THR A 851 17.98 13.98 7.40
N GLN A 852 18.34 15.25 7.21
CA GLN A 852 17.45 16.39 7.46
C GLN A 852 16.23 16.35 6.53
N GLU A 853 16.41 16.12 5.23
CA GLU A 853 15.31 16.01 4.26
C GLU A 853 14.41 14.79 4.53
N TYR A 854 14.99 13.63 4.86
CA TYR A 854 14.26 12.44 5.27
C TYR A 854 13.36 12.71 6.50
N PHE A 855 13.90 13.33 7.55
CA PHE A 855 13.10 13.69 8.72
C PHE A 855 12.11 14.82 8.48
N ARG A 856 12.43 15.78 7.60
CA ARG A 856 11.46 16.82 7.17
C ARG A 856 10.24 16.15 6.52
N ARG A 857 10.45 15.22 5.58
CA ARG A 857 9.37 14.46 4.93
C ARG A 857 8.54 13.65 5.92
N ILE A 858 9.18 12.95 6.87
CA ILE A 858 8.45 12.22 7.93
C ILE A 858 7.61 13.17 8.79
N ASN A 859 8.16 14.29 9.23
CA ASN A 859 7.41 15.28 10.02
C ASN A 859 6.22 15.86 9.24
N THR A 860 6.40 16.18 7.95
CA THR A 860 5.29 16.64 7.08
C THR A 860 4.22 15.56 6.91
N LEU A 861 4.60 14.28 6.79
CA LEU A 861 3.63 13.16 6.75
C LEU A 861 2.91 12.97 8.10
N CYS A 862 3.61 13.10 9.23
CA CYS A 862 3.02 12.95 10.56
C CYS A 862 2.06 14.09 10.92
N LYS A 863 2.25 15.31 10.37
CA LYS A 863 1.28 16.41 10.46
C LYS A 863 -0.08 16.06 9.78
N LYS A 864 -0.08 15.19 8.77
CA LYS A 864 -1.31 14.75 8.06
C LYS A 864 -2.04 13.64 8.81
N HIS A 865 -3.32 13.43 8.51
CA HIS A 865 -4.17 12.49 9.24
C HIS A 865 -4.35 11.16 8.49
N LEU A 866 -3.25 10.61 7.97
CA LEU A 866 -3.23 9.31 7.32
C LEU A 866 -3.53 8.16 8.30
N TYR A 867 -4.24 7.13 7.85
CA TYR A 867 -4.32 5.84 8.55
C TYR A 867 -2.95 5.18 8.57
N SER A 868 -2.61 4.38 9.59
CA SER A 868 -1.26 3.80 9.76
C SER A 868 -0.75 3.06 8.51
N LYS A 869 -1.59 2.26 7.85
CA LYS A 869 -1.28 1.60 6.56
C LYS A 869 -0.85 2.60 5.47
N ASN A 870 -1.55 3.72 5.36
CA ASN A 870 -1.26 4.78 4.39
C ASN A 870 -0.04 5.60 4.81
N LEU A 871 0.15 5.87 6.10
CA LEU A 871 1.33 6.57 6.62
C LEU A 871 2.62 5.76 6.37
N PHE A 872 2.65 4.47 6.69
CA PHE A 872 3.81 3.63 6.42
C PHE A 872 4.05 3.43 4.91
N LYS A 873 2.99 3.33 4.10
CA LYS A 873 3.14 3.37 2.63
C LYS A 873 3.80 4.69 2.19
N ALA A 874 3.30 5.82 2.65
CA ALA A 874 3.82 7.16 2.34
C ALA A 874 5.27 7.34 2.77
N ILE A 875 5.66 6.88 3.96
CA ILE A 875 7.06 6.92 4.40
C ILE A 875 7.95 6.13 3.43
N ASN A 876 7.52 4.93 3.01
CA ASN A 876 8.27 4.08 2.09
C ASN A 876 8.34 4.62 0.66
N THR A 877 7.32 5.36 0.19
CA THR A 877 7.25 5.89 -1.20
C THR A 877 7.67 7.36 -1.34
N PHE A 878 7.73 8.14 -0.25
CA PHE A 878 8.08 9.58 -0.27
C PHE A 878 9.33 9.93 0.54
N ALA A 879 9.53 9.33 1.73
CA ALA A 879 10.67 9.63 2.59
C ALA A 879 11.88 8.73 2.32
N VAL A 880 11.71 7.41 2.39
CA VAL A 880 12.78 6.41 2.20
C VAL A 880 13.58 6.58 0.89
N PRO A 881 12.98 6.92 -0.27
CA PRO A 881 13.73 7.08 -1.53
C PRO A 881 14.85 8.14 -1.49
N VAL A 882 14.75 9.14 -0.59
CA VAL A 882 15.81 10.14 -0.36
C VAL A 882 17.12 9.46 0.04
N LEU A 883 17.04 8.48 0.94
CA LEU A 883 18.20 7.73 1.41
C LEU A 883 18.63 6.70 0.35
N THR A 884 17.67 6.01 -0.27
CA THR A 884 17.89 4.91 -1.23
C THR A 884 18.72 5.32 -2.45
N TYR A 885 18.61 6.57 -2.93
CA TYR A 885 19.50 7.08 -3.99
C TYR A 885 20.97 7.04 -3.57
N SER A 886 21.29 7.46 -2.34
CA SER A 886 22.66 7.53 -1.83
C SER A 886 23.29 6.18 -1.47
N PHE A 887 22.49 5.11 -1.32
CA PHE A 887 23.00 3.77 -1.02
C PHE A 887 23.85 3.24 -2.20
N GLY A 888 25.04 2.71 -1.87
CA GLY A 888 26.11 2.37 -2.82
C GLY A 888 27.15 3.48 -3.01
N ILE A 889 26.72 4.74 -3.05
CA ILE A 889 27.59 5.91 -3.28
C ILE A 889 28.16 6.47 -1.97
N ILE A 890 27.33 6.55 -0.93
CA ILE A 890 27.71 7.03 0.41
C ILE A 890 27.92 5.84 1.35
N LYS A 891 29.04 5.86 2.09
CA LYS A 891 29.37 4.86 3.12
C LYS A 891 28.45 4.98 4.36
N TRP A 892 27.23 4.45 4.27
CA TRP A 892 26.33 4.29 5.40
C TRP A 892 26.76 3.09 6.26
N THR A 893 27.02 3.31 7.54
CA THR A 893 27.32 2.23 8.50
C THR A 893 26.04 1.65 9.07
N LYS A 894 26.09 0.41 9.57
CA LYS A 894 24.97 -0.19 10.32
C LYS A 894 24.56 0.69 11.52
N THR A 895 25.53 1.34 12.17
CA THR A 895 25.31 2.29 13.26
C THR A 895 24.54 3.55 12.81
N ASP A 896 24.83 4.08 11.61
CA ASP A 896 24.06 5.21 11.05
C ASP A 896 22.60 4.81 10.78
N ILE A 897 22.39 3.65 10.17
CA ILE A 897 21.04 3.13 9.85
C ILE A 897 20.25 2.85 11.14
N ASN A 898 20.87 2.25 12.16
CA ASN A 898 20.25 2.07 13.47
C ASN A 898 19.87 3.42 14.12
N LYS A 899 20.74 4.43 14.06
CA LYS A 899 20.44 5.79 14.55
C LYS A 899 19.27 6.43 13.80
N LEU A 900 19.16 6.21 12.48
CA LEU A 900 18.00 6.65 11.69
C LEU A 900 16.71 5.92 12.11
N GLU A 901 16.74 4.59 12.27
CA GLU A 901 15.56 3.80 12.69
C GLU A 901 15.04 4.24 14.06
N ILE A 902 15.94 4.36 15.04
CA ILE A 902 15.62 4.83 16.40
C ILE A 902 14.98 6.22 16.33
N ARG A 903 15.57 7.17 15.60
CA ARG A 903 15.04 8.53 15.48
C ARG A 903 13.71 8.59 14.71
N THR A 904 13.51 7.74 13.70
CA THR A 904 12.21 7.58 13.01
C THR A 904 11.12 7.09 13.97
N ARG A 905 11.42 6.08 14.79
CA ARG A 905 10.51 5.61 15.83
C ARG A 905 10.20 6.70 16.86
N THR A 906 11.21 7.40 17.38
CA THR A 906 11.01 8.52 18.31
C THR A 906 10.16 9.64 17.70
N THR A 907 10.33 9.95 16.40
CA THR A 907 9.46 10.90 15.69
C THR A 907 8.02 10.40 15.56
N LEU A 908 7.81 9.13 15.20
CA LEU A 908 6.46 8.53 15.11
C LEU A 908 5.77 8.51 16.49
N THR A 909 6.51 8.21 17.56
CA THR A 909 6.03 8.27 18.94
C THR A 909 5.70 9.69 19.38
N LYS A 910 6.54 10.69 19.08
CA LYS A 910 6.23 12.12 19.35
C LYS A 910 4.93 12.59 18.70
N HIS A 911 4.54 11.99 17.57
CA HIS A 911 3.29 12.28 16.86
C HIS A 911 2.15 11.28 17.18
N ASN A 912 2.31 10.42 18.19
CA ASN A 912 1.33 9.41 18.63
C ASN A 912 0.95 8.34 17.57
N TYR A 913 1.84 8.03 16.63
CA TYR A 913 1.67 6.94 15.66
C TYR A 913 2.29 5.60 16.12
N MET A 914 3.13 5.60 17.15
CA MET A 914 3.69 4.40 17.79
C MET A 914 3.83 4.61 19.30
N HIS A 915 3.35 3.67 20.12
CA HIS A 915 3.48 3.77 21.58
C HIS A 915 4.96 3.64 22.02
N PRO A 916 5.45 4.38 23.05
CA PRO A 916 6.86 4.29 23.48
C PRO A 916 7.28 2.88 23.92
N LYS A 917 6.35 2.11 24.49
CA LYS A 917 6.55 0.70 24.90
C LYS A 917 6.01 -0.32 23.87
N SER A 918 5.75 0.09 22.62
CA SER A 918 5.33 -0.85 21.57
C SER A 918 6.34 -1.99 21.38
N ALA A 919 5.89 -3.21 21.10
CA ALA A 919 6.73 -4.41 21.17
C ALA A 919 7.70 -4.58 19.98
N ILE A 920 8.54 -3.59 19.69
CA ILE A 920 9.46 -3.56 18.54
C ILE A 920 10.51 -4.71 18.59
N GLN A 921 10.79 -5.24 19.79
CA GLN A 921 11.60 -6.46 19.96
C GLN A 921 11.07 -7.66 19.14
N ARG A 922 9.75 -7.72 18.86
CA ARG A 922 9.13 -8.78 18.04
C ARG A 922 9.51 -8.77 16.56
N THR A 923 10.15 -7.70 16.07
CA THR A 923 10.49 -7.54 14.64
C THR A 923 11.99 -7.42 14.36
N THR A 924 12.83 -7.22 15.38
CA THR A 924 14.27 -6.95 15.20
C THR A 924 15.19 -8.05 15.75
N GLN A 925 14.67 -8.99 16.56
CA GLN A 925 15.46 -10.09 17.11
C GLN A 925 15.75 -11.18 16.05
N PRO A 926 17.01 -11.60 15.85
CA PRO A 926 17.38 -12.51 14.75
C PRO A 926 16.84 -13.93 14.90
N HIS A 927 16.51 -14.36 16.12
CA HIS A 927 15.94 -15.68 16.40
C HIS A 927 14.42 -15.77 16.21
N VAL A 928 13.74 -14.67 15.90
CA VAL A 928 12.29 -14.62 15.64
C VAL A 928 12.00 -14.89 14.17
N ASP A 929 10.89 -15.58 13.88
CA ASP A 929 10.32 -15.63 12.53
C ASP A 929 9.21 -14.57 12.40
N LEU A 930 9.50 -13.51 11.65
CA LEU A 930 8.59 -12.39 11.41
C LEU A 930 7.36 -12.77 10.57
N LYS A 931 7.49 -13.76 9.67
CA LYS A 931 6.47 -14.20 8.71
C LYS A 931 5.43 -15.08 9.41
N ALA A 932 5.87 -15.94 10.33
CA ALA A 932 5.04 -16.74 11.23
C ALA A 932 4.40 -15.89 12.33
N SER A 933 5.15 -15.01 13.00
CA SER A 933 4.65 -14.16 14.08
C SER A 933 3.50 -13.22 13.68
N ASN A 934 3.40 -12.89 12.38
CA ASN A 934 2.33 -12.04 11.82
C ASN A 934 1.42 -12.81 10.84
N LYS A 935 1.40 -14.15 10.88
CA LYS A 935 0.59 -14.98 9.98
C LYS A 935 -0.91 -14.85 10.26
N TRP A 936 -1.32 -14.80 11.54
CA TRP A 936 -2.72 -14.72 11.98
C TRP A 936 -3.46 -13.52 11.35
N LEU A 937 -2.88 -12.32 11.39
CA LEU A 937 -3.32 -11.07 10.73
C LEU A 937 -3.55 -11.16 9.21
N LYS A 938 -3.27 -12.29 8.57
CA LYS A 938 -3.46 -12.55 7.13
C LYS A 938 -4.39 -13.72 6.83
N LEU A 939 -4.88 -14.42 7.86
CA LEU A 939 -5.74 -15.60 7.71
C LEU A 939 -7.23 -15.31 7.89
N GLY A 940 -7.59 -14.24 8.62
CA GLY A 940 -8.96 -14.05 9.10
C GLY A 940 -9.39 -15.14 10.11
N ALA A 941 -8.43 -15.85 10.72
CA ALA A 941 -8.70 -16.99 11.60
C ALA A 941 -9.12 -16.59 13.03
N LEU A 942 -9.27 -15.29 13.30
CA LEU A 942 -9.68 -14.67 14.54
C LEU A 942 -10.70 -13.56 14.24
N PHE A 943 -11.61 -13.29 15.18
CA PHE A 943 -12.52 -12.15 15.09
C PHE A 943 -11.75 -10.81 15.16
N PRO A 944 -12.10 -9.79 14.36
CA PRO A 944 -11.38 -8.51 14.30
C PRO A 944 -11.19 -7.81 15.66
N GLU A 945 -12.16 -7.95 16.57
CA GLU A 945 -12.13 -7.42 17.93
C GLU A 945 -11.08 -8.13 18.80
N THR A 946 -10.80 -9.40 18.53
CA THR A 946 -9.73 -10.17 19.18
C THR A 946 -8.38 -9.89 18.52
N GLU A 947 -8.35 -9.63 17.21
CA GLU A 947 -7.12 -9.19 16.54
C GLU A 947 -6.67 -7.81 17.04
N GLY A 948 -7.58 -6.81 17.06
CA GLY A 948 -7.31 -5.48 17.60
C GLY A 948 -6.90 -5.50 19.06
N PHE A 949 -7.57 -6.30 19.89
CA PHE A 949 -7.22 -6.44 21.31
C PHE A 949 -5.85 -7.10 21.53
N MET A 950 -5.45 -8.08 20.70
CA MET A 950 -4.08 -8.63 20.74
C MET A 950 -3.04 -7.60 20.27
N ILE A 951 -3.35 -6.74 19.30
CA ILE A 951 -2.46 -5.61 18.95
C ILE A 951 -2.33 -4.62 20.11
N ALA A 952 -3.41 -4.28 20.81
CA ALA A 952 -3.36 -3.42 22.01
C ALA A 952 -2.52 -4.05 23.14
N ILE A 953 -2.64 -5.37 23.36
CA ILE A 953 -1.77 -6.13 24.28
C ILE A 953 -0.30 -6.06 23.83
N GLN A 954 -0.01 -6.31 22.54
CA GLN A 954 1.35 -6.24 21.99
C GLN A 954 1.96 -4.85 22.13
N ASP A 955 1.21 -3.78 21.86
CA ASP A 955 1.71 -2.42 21.97
C ASP A 955 1.69 -1.88 23.42
N GLN A 956 1.23 -2.66 24.39
CA GLN A 956 1.12 -2.32 25.82
C GLN A 956 0.11 -1.18 26.12
N ILE A 957 -0.91 -1.04 25.26
CA ILE A 957 -1.96 0.00 25.34
C ILE A 957 -3.22 -0.61 25.97
N ILE A 958 -3.12 -1.02 27.24
CA ILE A 958 -4.21 -1.64 28.01
C ILE A 958 -4.33 -0.95 29.37
N ASN A 959 -5.56 -0.79 29.88
CA ASN A 959 -5.96 0.04 31.03
C ASN A 959 -5.53 -0.46 32.42
N THR A 960 -4.31 -0.99 32.52
CA THR A 960 -3.63 -1.44 33.73
C THR A 960 -3.26 -0.29 34.66
N ARG A 961 -3.04 -0.57 35.95
CA ARG A 961 -2.58 0.44 36.93
C ARG A 961 -1.23 1.07 36.54
N ASN A 962 -0.27 0.33 35.97
CA ASN A 962 0.98 0.92 35.46
C ASN A 962 0.70 1.92 34.31
N TYR A 963 -0.21 1.58 33.40
CA TYR A 963 -0.59 2.46 32.29
C TYR A 963 -1.34 3.71 32.79
N LYS A 964 -2.30 3.56 33.72
CA LYS A 964 -3.00 4.68 34.36
C LYS A 964 -2.03 5.64 35.06
N LYS A 965 -1.17 5.15 35.95
CA LYS A 965 -0.24 5.98 36.74
C LYS A 965 0.81 6.69 35.88
N TYR A 966 1.48 5.98 34.97
CA TYR A 966 2.66 6.52 34.27
C TYR A 966 2.38 7.05 32.86
N ILE A 967 1.32 6.60 32.17
CA ILE A 967 1.01 7.01 30.79
C ILE A 967 -0.18 7.98 30.76
N LEU A 968 -1.28 7.66 31.45
CA LEU A 968 -2.43 8.57 31.56
C LEU A 968 -2.23 9.66 32.62
N LYS A 969 -1.29 9.48 33.55
CA LYS A 969 -1.03 10.35 34.71
C LYS A 969 -2.28 10.58 35.56
N ASP A 970 -3.02 9.49 35.81
CA ASP A 970 -4.21 9.46 36.67
C ASP A 970 -3.83 9.94 38.10
N PRO A 971 -4.28 11.12 38.55
CA PRO A 971 -3.85 11.70 39.82
C PRO A 971 -4.44 10.96 41.03
N HIS A 972 -5.49 10.15 40.83
CA HIS A 972 -6.13 9.37 41.88
C HIS A 972 -5.42 8.03 42.13
N LEU A 973 -4.46 7.63 41.29
CA LEU A 973 -3.83 6.31 41.35
C LEU A 973 -2.50 6.29 42.12
N ILE A 974 -2.60 6.26 43.44
CA ILE A 974 -1.46 6.25 44.38
C ILE A 974 -0.49 5.08 44.09
N THR A 975 -1.00 3.88 43.79
CA THR A 975 -0.18 2.67 43.59
C THR A 975 -0.40 2.01 42.23
N ASP A 976 0.70 1.54 41.62
CA ASP A 976 0.70 0.72 40.41
C ASP A 976 0.85 -0.78 40.69
N LYS A 977 0.82 -1.20 41.97
CA LYS A 977 0.87 -2.62 42.36
C LYS A 977 -0.31 -3.42 41.77
N CYS A 978 0.01 -4.62 41.27
CA CYS A 978 -0.90 -5.56 40.61
C CYS A 978 -2.07 -5.98 41.50
N ARG A 979 -3.29 -5.74 41.03
CA ARG A 979 -4.57 -6.05 41.70
C ARG A 979 -4.72 -7.46 42.26
N LYS A 980 -4.12 -8.46 41.62
CA LYS A 980 -4.26 -9.87 42.03
C LYS A 980 -3.21 -10.33 43.03
N CYS A 981 -1.96 -9.84 42.94
CA CYS A 981 -0.86 -10.36 43.77
C CYS A 981 -0.27 -9.33 44.75
N ASN A 982 -0.54 -8.03 44.58
CA ASN A 982 0.00 -6.89 45.34
C ASN A 982 1.54 -6.79 45.47
N ARG A 983 2.32 -7.68 44.82
CA ARG A 983 3.79 -7.76 44.90
C ARG A 983 4.50 -6.87 43.88
N GLN A 984 4.16 -7.00 42.59
CA GLN A 984 4.85 -6.33 41.48
C GLN A 984 3.97 -5.27 40.80
N SER A 985 4.60 -4.41 39.99
CA SER A 985 3.92 -3.42 39.14
C SER A 985 2.99 -4.09 38.12
N GLU A 986 1.78 -3.55 37.96
CA GLU A 986 0.74 -4.04 37.06
C GLU A 986 1.02 -3.70 35.60
N THR A 987 2.03 -4.35 35.03
CA THR A 987 2.33 -4.28 33.60
C THR A 987 1.61 -5.40 32.84
N ILE A 988 1.39 -5.23 31.53
CA ILE A 988 0.86 -6.33 30.70
C ILE A 988 1.82 -7.52 30.66
N GLN A 989 3.13 -7.31 30.75
CA GLN A 989 4.11 -8.40 30.87
C GLN A 989 3.96 -9.18 32.19
N HIS A 990 3.57 -8.51 33.28
CA HIS A 990 3.22 -9.16 34.54
C HIS A 990 1.90 -9.94 34.41
N ILE A 991 0.82 -9.30 33.95
CA ILE A 991 -0.51 -9.93 33.80
C ILE A 991 -0.47 -11.14 32.87
N THR A 992 0.25 -11.07 31.76
CA THR A 992 0.22 -12.13 30.72
C THR A 992 1.11 -13.32 31.02
N SER A 993 2.20 -13.18 31.79
CA SER A 993 3.18 -14.28 31.96
C SER A 993 3.99 -14.29 33.27
N ALA A 994 3.69 -13.48 34.29
CA ALA A 994 4.49 -13.45 35.53
C ALA A 994 3.70 -13.17 36.84
N CYS A 995 2.37 -13.21 36.82
CA CYS A 995 1.55 -13.08 38.03
C CYS A 995 1.43 -14.44 38.75
N PRO A 996 1.89 -14.59 40.01
CA PRO A 996 1.83 -15.88 40.70
C PRO A 996 0.39 -16.38 40.86
N ASN A 997 -0.54 -15.49 41.21
CA ASN A 997 -1.97 -15.79 41.39
C ASN A 997 -2.71 -16.18 40.09
N LEU A 998 -2.08 -16.03 38.91
CA LEU A 998 -2.60 -16.52 37.63
C LEU A 998 -1.88 -17.78 37.12
N THR A 999 -0.82 -18.22 37.82
CA THR A 999 0.05 -19.32 37.35
C THR A 999 -0.63 -20.67 37.51
N GLN A 1000 -1.17 -20.96 38.69
CA GLN A 1000 -1.95 -22.16 39.02
C GLN A 1000 -3.26 -22.31 38.20
N THR A 1001 -3.72 -21.24 37.54
CA THR A 1001 -5.04 -21.17 36.92
C THR A 1001 -4.96 -20.85 35.41
N ASP A 1002 -5.08 -19.59 35.01
CA ASP A 1002 -5.24 -19.22 33.61
C ASP A 1002 -3.97 -19.47 32.76
N TYR A 1003 -2.77 -19.40 33.36
CA TYR A 1003 -1.53 -19.74 32.64
C TYR A 1003 -1.42 -21.25 32.38
N THR A 1004 -1.75 -22.07 33.38
CA THR A 1004 -1.79 -23.54 33.25
C THR A 1004 -2.85 -23.96 32.21
N HIS A 1005 -4.02 -23.30 32.19
CA HIS A 1005 -5.01 -23.52 31.13
C HIS A 1005 -4.44 -23.18 29.73
N ARG A 1006 -3.77 -22.04 29.57
CA ARG A 1006 -3.12 -21.65 28.28
C ARG A 1006 -2.03 -22.64 27.84
N HIS A 1007 -1.26 -23.16 28.80
CA HIS A 1007 -0.22 -24.17 28.57
C HIS A 1007 -0.83 -25.49 28.09
N ASN A 1008 -1.79 -26.05 28.84
CA ASN A 1008 -2.44 -27.31 28.53
C ASN A 1008 -3.13 -27.28 27.15
N GLN A 1009 -3.76 -26.15 26.77
CA GLN A 1009 -4.35 -25.99 25.43
C GLN A 1009 -3.35 -26.12 24.28
N ILE A 1010 -2.06 -25.91 24.51
CA ILE A 1010 -0.99 -26.10 23.52
C ILE A 1010 -0.42 -27.52 23.60
N CYS A 1011 -0.26 -28.08 24.81
CA CYS A 1011 0.09 -29.49 25.00
C CYS A 1011 -0.93 -30.42 24.33
N ASN A 1012 -2.24 -30.14 24.46
CA ASN A 1012 -3.32 -30.84 23.79
C ASN A 1012 -3.13 -30.91 22.25
N ILE A 1013 -2.71 -29.81 21.62
CA ILE A 1013 -2.46 -29.76 20.17
C ILE A 1013 -1.32 -30.71 19.78
N ILE A 1014 -0.21 -30.69 20.52
CA ILE A 1014 0.97 -31.51 20.24
C ILE A 1014 0.71 -32.98 20.54
N HIS A 1015 0.17 -33.30 21.71
CA HIS A 1015 -0.18 -34.65 22.12
C HIS A 1015 -1.15 -35.29 21.13
N GLN A 1016 -2.22 -34.59 20.72
CA GLN A 1016 -3.15 -35.09 19.72
C GLN A 1016 -2.45 -35.32 18.36
N LYS A 1017 -1.59 -34.40 17.92
CA LYS A 1017 -0.87 -34.54 16.64
C LYS A 1017 0.08 -35.72 16.62
N LEU A 1018 0.81 -35.95 17.71
CA LEU A 1018 1.68 -37.12 17.87
C LEU A 1018 0.86 -38.41 17.95
N ALA A 1019 -0.24 -38.42 18.73
CA ALA A 1019 -1.08 -39.60 18.91
C ALA A 1019 -1.69 -40.11 17.60
N PHE A 1020 -2.25 -39.22 16.77
CA PHE A 1020 -2.79 -39.62 15.46
C PHE A 1020 -1.69 -39.95 14.45
N LYS A 1021 -0.51 -39.30 14.51
CA LYS A 1021 0.62 -39.61 13.61
C LYS A 1021 1.13 -41.03 13.83
N TYR A 1022 1.39 -41.41 15.07
CA TYR A 1022 1.94 -42.72 15.45
C TYR A 1022 0.86 -43.77 15.73
N GLN A 1023 -0.37 -43.55 15.22
CA GLN A 1023 -1.52 -44.48 15.30
C GLN A 1023 -1.92 -44.89 16.73
N LEU A 1024 -1.53 -44.10 17.73
CA LEU A 1024 -1.87 -44.28 19.15
C LEU A 1024 -3.32 -43.88 19.47
N LEU A 1025 -4.01 -43.23 18.54
CA LEU A 1025 -5.45 -42.96 18.56
C LEU A 1025 -6.05 -43.14 17.16
N THR A 1026 -7.26 -43.71 17.10
CA THR A 1026 -8.03 -43.96 15.87
C THR A 1026 -9.20 -42.96 15.74
N GLY A 1027 -9.84 -42.93 14.56
CA GLY A 1027 -10.99 -42.06 14.29
C GLY A 1027 -10.62 -40.65 13.80
N LYS A 1028 -11.55 -39.70 13.96
CA LYS A 1028 -11.35 -38.29 13.55
C LYS A 1028 -10.82 -37.44 14.71
N PRO A 1029 -9.84 -36.53 14.49
CA PRO A 1029 -9.31 -35.69 15.56
C PRO A 1029 -10.33 -34.65 16.03
N LEU A 1030 -10.62 -34.67 17.34
CA LEU A 1030 -11.46 -33.66 18.00
C LEU A 1030 -10.80 -32.27 17.99
N PRO A 1031 -11.56 -31.17 18.05
CA PRO A 1031 -10.99 -29.85 18.31
C PRO A 1031 -10.14 -29.83 19.59
N TYR A 1032 -8.95 -29.21 19.55
CA TYR A 1032 -7.96 -29.28 20.65
C TYR A 1032 -8.46 -28.79 22.02
N TYR A 1033 -9.49 -27.95 22.03
CA TYR A 1033 -10.13 -27.42 23.23
C TYR A 1033 -11.22 -28.34 23.82
N GLN A 1034 -11.61 -29.39 23.08
CA GLN A 1034 -12.48 -30.51 23.53
C GLN A 1034 -11.68 -31.81 23.75
N TYR A 1035 -10.38 -31.81 23.42
CA TYR A 1035 -9.51 -32.97 23.54
C TYR A 1035 -8.84 -33.04 24.92
N THR A 1036 -8.99 -34.16 25.61
CA THR A 1036 -8.25 -34.47 26.84
C THR A 1036 -7.19 -35.54 26.52
N PRO A 1037 -5.89 -35.27 26.74
CA PRO A 1037 -4.84 -36.28 26.57
C PRO A 1037 -4.96 -37.40 27.61
N LYS A 1038 -4.70 -38.65 27.21
CA LYS A 1038 -4.59 -39.77 28.15
C LYS A 1038 -3.17 -39.79 28.77
N PRO A 1039 -3.00 -40.05 30.08
CA PRO A 1039 -1.67 -40.07 30.72
C PRO A 1039 -0.67 -41.08 30.14
N VAL A 1040 -1.18 -42.15 29.52
CA VAL A 1040 -0.41 -43.14 28.75
C VAL A 1040 -1.18 -43.48 27.48
N LEU A 1041 -0.46 -43.58 26.36
CA LEU A 1041 -0.87 -44.23 25.13
C LEU A 1041 0.24 -45.20 24.69
N GLU A 1042 -0.11 -46.34 24.10
CA GLU A 1042 0.86 -47.37 23.72
C GLU A 1042 0.39 -48.21 22.52
N SER A 1043 1.34 -48.59 21.68
CA SER A 1043 1.20 -49.55 20.58
C SER A 1043 2.42 -50.48 20.57
N SER A 1044 2.49 -51.39 19.58
CA SER A 1044 3.65 -52.23 19.33
C SER A 1044 4.92 -51.43 19.01
N SER A 1045 4.81 -50.31 18.28
CA SER A 1045 5.96 -49.51 17.85
C SER A 1045 6.27 -48.30 18.74
N HIS A 1046 5.26 -47.71 19.39
CA HIS A 1046 5.42 -46.44 20.13
C HIS A 1046 4.77 -46.49 21.52
N LYS A 1047 5.27 -45.66 22.44
CA LYS A 1047 4.65 -45.39 23.74
C LYS A 1047 4.73 -43.89 24.02
N MET A 1048 3.67 -43.28 24.53
CA MET A 1048 3.65 -41.86 24.85
C MET A 1048 3.08 -41.64 26.25
N TYR A 1049 3.81 -40.86 27.04
CA TYR A 1049 3.37 -40.38 28.36
C TYR A 1049 2.97 -38.91 28.28
N PHE A 1050 1.95 -38.53 29.05
CA PHE A 1050 1.53 -37.15 29.26
C PHE A 1050 1.52 -36.81 30.76
N ASP A 1051 2.18 -35.71 31.12
CA ASP A 1051 2.28 -35.16 32.48
C ASP A 1051 2.57 -36.23 33.57
N ARG A 1052 3.51 -37.14 33.25
CA ARG A 1052 3.87 -38.28 34.10
C ARG A 1052 5.33 -38.15 34.55
N ALA A 1053 5.58 -38.35 35.84
CA ALA A 1053 6.94 -38.46 36.37
C ALA A 1053 7.59 -39.76 35.87
N ILE A 1054 8.84 -39.64 35.41
CA ILE A 1054 9.69 -40.77 35.05
C ILE A 1054 10.44 -41.20 36.32
N LEU A 1055 10.38 -42.49 36.63
CA LEU A 1055 11.14 -43.07 37.73
C LEU A 1055 12.58 -43.29 37.28
N THR A 1056 13.54 -42.93 38.14
CA THR A 1056 14.98 -43.01 37.90
C THR A 1056 15.67 -43.50 39.17
N ASP A 1057 16.72 -44.33 39.01
CA ASP A 1057 17.43 -44.93 40.15
C ASP A 1057 18.19 -43.89 41.00
N ARG A 1058 18.48 -42.73 40.40
CA ARG A 1058 19.00 -41.54 41.07
C ARG A 1058 17.92 -40.46 41.17
N THR A 1059 17.99 -39.64 42.22
CA THR A 1059 17.09 -38.51 42.46
C THR A 1059 17.31 -37.39 41.43
N VAL A 1060 16.57 -37.41 40.32
CA VAL A 1060 16.56 -36.34 39.32
C VAL A 1060 15.52 -35.28 39.68
N HIS A 1061 15.94 -34.05 40.00
CA HIS A 1061 15.06 -32.96 40.44
C HIS A 1061 13.95 -32.57 39.44
N ASN A 1062 14.10 -32.95 38.16
CA ASN A 1062 13.25 -32.50 37.05
C ASN A 1062 12.68 -33.68 36.22
N ASN A 1063 12.18 -34.72 36.89
CA ASN A 1063 11.76 -35.98 36.24
C ASN A 1063 10.36 -35.98 35.57
N ARG A 1064 9.61 -34.87 35.58
CA ARG A 1064 8.25 -34.76 35.02
C ARG A 1064 8.18 -33.78 33.83
N PRO A 1065 8.32 -34.25 32.58
CA PRO A 1065 8.09 -33.47 31.36
C PRO A 1065 6.62 -33.48 30.91
N ASP A 1066 6.23 -32.52 30.06
CA ASP A 1066 4.84 -32.42 29.56
C ASP A 1066 4.43 -33.64 28.72
N ILE A 1067 5.27 -34.03 27.75
CA ILE A 1067 5.07 -35.19 26.88
C ILE A 1067 6.39 -35.94 26.76
N THR A 1068 6.36 -37.26 26.92
CA THR A 1068 7.48 -38.14 26.53
C THR A 1068 7.00 -39.09 25.46
N LEU A 1069 7.60 -39.05 24.27
CA LEU A 1069 7.36 -40.03 23.20
C LEU A 1069 8.54 -41.00 23.13
N ILE A 1070 8.26 -42.30 23.13
CA ILE A 1070 9.22 -43.40 23.01
C ILE A 1070 8.92 -44.12 21.70
N ASP A 1071 9.90 -44.18 20.81
CA ASP A 1071 9.95 -45.03 19.63
C ASP A 1071 10.70 -46.31 20.01
N LYS A 1072 9.98 -47.43 20.06
CA LYS A 1072 10.51 -48.74 20.45
C LYS A 1072 11.33 -49.39 19.33
N GLN A 1073 11.09 -49.01 18.07
CA GLN A 1073 11.71 -49.63 16.90
C GLN A 1073 13.08 -49.02 16.62
N ASN A 1074 13.20 -47.69 16.72
CA ASN A 1074 14.46 -46.96 16.52
C ASN A 1074 15.22 -46.68 17.83
N LYS A 1075 14.71 -47.16 18.99
CA LYS A 1075 15.24 -46.91 20.35
C LYS A 1075 15.46 -45.41 20.65
N GLN A 1076 14.49 -44.56 20.29
CA GLN A 1076 14.59 -43.11 20.50
C GLN A 1076 13.52 -42.59 21.45
N VAL A 1077 13.89 -41.61 22.27
CA VAL A 1077 12.96 -40.91 23.17
C VAL A 1077 12.99 -39.42 22.91
N TYR A 1078 11.82 -38.80 22.84
CA TYR A 1078 11.64 -37.35 22.74
C TYR A 1078 11.01 -36.84 24.03
N ILE A 1079 11.81 -36.14 24.84
CA ILE A 1079 11.37 -35.34 25.98
C ILE A 1079 10.88 -34.01 25.43
N ILE A 1080 9.57 -33.83 25.40
CA ILE A 1080 8.90 -32.67 24.81
C ILE A 1080 8.30 -31.83 25.94
N ASP A 1081 8.62 -30.56 25.94
CA ASP A 1081 8.24 -29.62 26.99
C ASP A 1081 7.81 -28.29 26.35
N VAL A 1082 6.68 -27.75 26.82
CA VAL A 1082 6.04 -26.56 26.26
C VAL A 1082 6.33 -25.36 27.17
N ALA A 1083 6.40 -24.16 26.58
CA ALA A 1083 6.41 -22.93 27.37
C ALA A 1083 5.79 -21.75 26.65
N VAL A 1084 5.09 -20.90 27.41
CA VAL A 1084 4.42 -19.69 26.91
C VAL A 1084 4.91 -18.42 27.63
N PRO A 1085 6.22 -18.08 27.58
CA PRO A 1085 6.81 -16.95 28.30
C PRO A 1085 6.50 -15.58 27.67
N ASN A 1086 6.93 -14.52 28.34
CA ASN A 1086 7.03 -13.18 27.74
C ASN A 1086 8.03 -13.16 26.58
N THR A 1087 7.75 -12.39 25.52
CA THR A 1087 8.57 -12.27 24.30
C THR A 1087 10.08 -12.12 24.54
N HIS A 1088 10.49 -11.30 25.52
CA HIS A 1088 11.91 -11.04 25.80
C HIS A 1088 12.64 -12.25 26.43
N ASN A 1089 11.90 -13.21 27.01
CA ASN A 1089 12.45 -14.41 27.64
C ASN A 1089 12.52 -15.62 26.69
N LEU A 1090 12.03 -15.54 25.44
CA LEU A 1090 11.97 -16.68 24.51
C LEU A 1090 13.26 -17.51 24.45
N HIS A 1091 14.40 -16.87 24.17
CA HIS A 1091 15.70 -17.55 24.09
C HIS A 1091 16.17 -18.11 25.43
N LYS A 1092 15.94 -17.36 26.53
CA LYS A 1092 16.31 -17.80 27.88
C LYS A 1092 15.52 -19.06 28.25
N THR A 1093 14.20 -19.05 28.06
CA THR A 1093 13.33 -20.21 28.34
C THR A 1093 13.67 -21.43 27.48
N ILE A 1094 14.00 -21.26 26.18
CA ILE A 1094 14.49 -22.38 25.34
C ILE A 1094 15.77 -22.99 25.95
N THR A 1095 16.71 -22.13 26.37
CA THR A 1095 17.99 -22.58 26.95
C THR A 1095 17.77 -23.29 28.29
N GLU A 1096 16.94 -22.71 29.17
CA GLU A 1096 16.58 -23.28 30.48
C GLU A 1096 15.90 -24.64 30.34
N LYS A 1097 14.91 -24.79 29.44
CA LYS A 1097 14.20 -26.07 29.24
C LYS A 1097 15.09 -27.15 28.63
N ILE A 1098 16.16 -26.82 27.89
CA ILE A 1098 17.17 -27.81 27.47
C ILE A 1098 17.95 -28.31 28.69
N HIS A 1099 18.52 -27.39 29.49
CA HIS A 1099 19.32 -27.78 30.66
C HIS A 1099 18.49 -28.50 31.73
N LYS A 1100 17.21 -28.12 31.90
CA LYS A 1100 16.27 -28.72 32.88
C LYS A 1100 16.22 -30.26 32.79
N TYR A 1101 16.35 -30.83 31.60
CA TYR A 1101 16.20 -32.27 31.38
C TYR A 1101 17.49 -32.97 30.93
N THR A 1102 18.67 -32.34 31.05
CA THR A 1102 19.95 -32.99 30.69
C THR A 1102 20.21 -34.22 31.56
N GLU A 1103 20.05 -34.10 32.88
CA GLU A 1103 20.18 -35.21 33.84
C GLU A 1103 19.17 -36.33 33.54
N LEU A 1104 17.89 -35.96 33.35
CA LEU A 1104 16.83 -36.91 33.02
C LEU A 1104 17.10 -37.66 31.70
N LYS A 1105 17.64 -36.96 30.69
CA LYS A 1105 18.04 -37.54 29.41
C LYS A 1105 19.14 -38.60 29.61
N GLU A 1106 20.14 -38.33 30.44
CA GLU A 1106 21.24 -39.26 30.71
C GLU A 1106 20.79 -40.49 31.50
N GLU A 1107 19.88 -40.35 32.47
CA GLU A 1107 19.32 -41.50 33.18
C GLU A 1107 18.40 -42.34 32.26
N ILE A 1108 17.59 -41.72 31.39
CA ILE A 1108 16.75 -42.47 30.43
C ILE A 1108 17.58 -43.30 29.44
N VAL A 1109 18.72 -42.80 28.97
CA VAL A 1109 19.64 -43.59 28.12
C VAL A 1109 20.06 -44.88 28.81
N LYS A 1110 20.41 -44.80 30.10
CA LYS A 1110 20.87 -45.94 30.91
C LYS A 1110 19.72 -46.90 31.23
N ILE A 1111 18.66 -46.40 31.86
CA ILE A 1111 17.60 -47.22 32.47
C ILE A 1111 16.70 -47.86 31.40
N TRP A 1112 16.45 -47.19 30.28
CA TRP A 1112 15.63 -47.73 29.19
C TRP A 1112 16.45 -48.30 28.01
N GLN A 1113 17.79 -48.31 28.12
CA GLN A 1113 18.71 -48.79 27.08
C GLN A 1113 18.42 -48.19 25.69
N MET A 1114 18.22 -46.87 25.67
CA MET A 1114 17.81 -46.10 24.49
C MET A 1114 19.02 -45.48 23.79
N ASP A 1115 19.22 -45.84 22.53
CA ASP A 1115 20.33 -45.35 21.68
C ASP A 1115 20.36 -43.82 21.60
N LYS A 1116 19.21 -43.15 21.72
CA LYS A 1116 19.13 -41.68 21.57
C LYS A 1116 17.97 -41.02 22.32
N VAL A 1117 18.28 -40.01 23.13
CA VAL A 1117 17.27 -39.19 23.82
C VAL A 1117 17.38 -37.72 23.38
N HIS A 1118 16.27 -37.17 22.92
CA HIS A 1118 16.12 -35.82 22.36
C HIS A 1118 15.32 -34.92 23.32
N ILE A 1119 15.84 -33.74 23.67
CA ILE A 1119 15.11 -32.71 24.41
C ILE A 1119 14.58 -31.68 23.41
N VAL A 1120 13.25 -31.46 23.38
CA VAL A 1120 12.58 -30.65 22.35
C VAL A 1120 11.66 -29.59 22.98
N PRO A 1121 12.19 -28.38 23.28
CA PRO A 1121 11.39 -27.32 23.90
C PRO A 1121 10.54 -26.56 22.87
N LEU A 1122 9.21 -26.69 22.99
CA LEU A 1122 8.20 -26.09 22.13
C LEU A 1122 7.73 -24.74 22.70
N VAL A 1123 8.58 -23.72 22.53
CA VAL A 1123 8.39 -22.38 23.11
C VAL A 1123 7.80 -21.38 22.10
N LEU A 1124 6.77 -20.63 22.52
CA LEU A 1124 6.24 -19.45 21.81
C LEU A 1124 5.80 -18.37 22.79
N SER A 1125 5.74 -17.11 22.35
CA SER A 1125 5.40 -16.01 23.25
C SER A 1125 3.92 -16.01 23.59
N SER A 1126 3.58 -15.62 24.82
CA SER A 1126 2.20 -15.30 25.24
C SER A 1126 1.51 -14.27 24.34
N THR A 1127 2.28 -13.41 23.66
CA THR A 1127 1.80 -12.43 22.67
C THR A 1127 1.71 -12.96 21.23
N GLY A 1128 1.93 -14.26 21.00
CA GLY A 1128 1.83 -14.90 19.67
C GLY A 1128 3.08 -14.79 18.77
N VAL A 1129 4.20 -14.31 19.31
CA VAL A 1129 5.51 -14.26 18.60
C VAL A 1129 6.13 -15.67 18.54
N ILE A 1130 6.62 -16.04 17.36
CA ILE A 1130 7.14 -17.37 17.03
C ILE A 1130 8.67 -17.30 16.86
N PRO A 1131 9.46 -18.02 17.68
CA PRO A 1131 10.89 -18.18 17.44
C PRO A 1131 11.13 -19.18 16.30
N ARG A 1132 12.20 -19.01 15.53
CA ARG A 1132 12.63 -19.94 14.48
C ARG A 1132 12.90 -21.35 15.04
N HIS A 1133 13.30 -21.42 16.30
CA HIS A 1133 13.46 -22.67 17.04
C HIS A 1133 12.19 -23.53 17.02
N LEU A 1134 10.99 -22.94 17.12
CA LEU A 1134 9.74 -23.71 17.12
C LEU A 1134 9.52 -24.45 15.79
N LEU A 1135 9.90 -23.83 14.66
CA LEU A 1135 9.76 -24.46 13.34
C LEU A 1135 10.73 -25.63 13.17
N SER A 1136 11.98 -25.49 13.64
CA SER A 1136 12.93 -26.61 13.66
C SER A 1136 12.53 -27.69 14.67
N ALA A 1137 12.00 -27.33 15.84
CA ALA A 1137 11.53 -28.29 16.84
C ALA A 1137 10.33 -29.12 16.34
N LEU A 1138 9.37 -28.49 15.64
CA LEU A 1138 8.27 -29.21 14.99
C LEU A 1138 8.77 -30.16 13.90
N ARG A 1139 9.76 -29.76 13.08
CA ARG A 1139 10.41 -30.66 12.11
C ARG A 1139 11.17 -31.81 12.77
N ASN A 1140 11.82 -31.58 13.92
CA ASN A 1140 12.55 -32.61 14.66
C ASN A 1140 11.64 -33.69 15.28
N LEU A 1141 10.36 -33.38 15.49
CA LEU A 1141 9.31 -34.34 15.85
C LEU A 1141 8.58 -34.91 14.62
N ASP A 1142 8.99 -34.47 13.43
CA ASP A 1142 8.30 -34.68 12.15
C ASP A 1142 6.78 -34.43 12.28
N ILE A 1143 6.46 -33.24 12.79
CA ILE A 1143 5.12 -32.65 12.81
C ILE A 1143 5.08 -31.56 11.72
N PRO A 1144 4.04 -31.47 10.88
CA PRO A 1144 3.92 -30.41 9.88
C PRO A 1144 4.05 -29.02 10.51
N GLU A 1145 4.97 -28.18 10.00
CA GLU A 1145 5.26 -26.84 10.55
C GLU A 1145 4.01 -25.99 10.74
N SER A 1146 3.01 -26.11 9.85
CA SER A 1146 1.72 -25.44 9.92
C SER A 1146 1.00 -25.58 11.27
N THR A 1147 1.34 -26.60 12.07
CA THR A 1147 0.87 -26.78 13.44
C THR A 1147 1.18 -25.57 14.35
N TYR A 1148 2.25 -24.80 14.08
CA TYR A 1148 2.53 -23.55 14.81
C TYR A 1148 1.34 -22.57 14.73
N MET A 1149 0.57 -22.58 13.64
CA MET A 1149 -0.55 -21.65 13.44
C MET A 1149 -1.70 -21.95 14.43
N THR A 1150 -1.92 -23.23 14.75
CA THR A 1150 -2.91 -23.63 15.77
C THR A 1150 -2.40 -23.30 17.18
N MET A 1151 -1.13 -23.58 17.47
CA MET A 1151 -0.49 -23.21 18.76
C MET A 1151 -0.55 -21.69 18.98
N GLN A 1152 -0.23 -20.90 17.95
CA GLN A 1152 -0.30 -19.43 17.95
C GLN A 1152 -1.73 -18.95 18.20
N LYS A 1153 -2.74 -19.53 17.54
CA LYS A 1153 -4.16 -19.21 17.76
C LYS A 1153 -4.58 -19.53 19.20
N ALA A 1154 -4.21 -20.70 19.74
CA ALA A 1154 -4.52 -21.08 21.11
C ALA A 1154 -3.86 -20.16 22.15
N ALA A 1155 -2.58 -19.79 21.95
CA ALA A 1155 -1.88 -18.83 22.80
C ALA A 1155 -2.52 -17.45 22.77
N ILE A 1156 -2.85 -16.92 21.57
CA ILE A 1156 -3.47 -15.60 21.41
C ILE A 1156 -4.85 -15.54 22.08
N LEU A 1157 -5.72 -16.52 21.81
CA LEU A 1157 -7.07 -16.57 22.39
C LEU A 1157 -7.04 -16.59 23.92
N ASN A 1158 -6.19 -17.43 24.50
CA ASN A 1158 -6.08 -17.54 25.96
C ASN A 1158 -5.41 -16.32 26.60
N THR A 1159 -4.41 -15.71 25.97
CA THR A 1159 -3.86 -14.43 26.46
C THR A 1159 -4.90 -13.30 26.40
N CYS A 1160 -5.73 -13.24 25.34
CA CYS A 1160 -6.87 -12.31 25.30
C CYS A 1160 -7.90 -12.60 26.40
N ARG A 1161 -8.17 -13.87 26.72
CA ARG A 1161 -9.05 -14.29 27.83
C ARG A 1161 -8.50 -13.85 29.20
N ILE A 1162 -7.22 -14.11 29.46
CA ILE A 1162 -6.49 -13.68 30.67
C ILE A 1162 -6.65 -12.17 30.89
N VAL A 1163 -6.32 -11.35 29.88
CA VAL A 1163 -6.33 -9.89 30.02
C VAL A 1163 -7.77 -9.36 30.13
N ARG A 1164 -8.76 -9.94 29.45
CA ARG A 1164 -10.18 -9.56 29.62
C ARG A 1164 -10.67 -9.85 31.03
N ARG A 1165 -10.44 -11.07 31.55
CA ARG A 1165 -10.83 -11.48 32.92
C ARG A 1165 -10.21 -10.54 33.96
N PHE A 1166 -8.90 -10.32 33.89
CA PHE A 1166 -8.16 -9.46 34.81
C PHE A 1166 -8.69 -8.01 34.86
N LEU A 1167 -9.24 -7.50 33.76
CA LEU A 1167 -9.84 -6.15 33.68
C LEU A 1167 -11.33 -6.13 34.10
N GLN A 1168 -12.03 -7.27 34.06
CA GLN A 1168 -13.41 -7.40 34.52
C GLN A 1168 -13.50 -7.51 36.05
N ASP A 1169 -12.47 -8.07 36.69
CA ASP A 1169 -12.31 -8.13 38.15
C ASP A 1169 -12.12 -6.74 38.83
N ASP A 1170 -12.46 -5.65 38.16
CA ASP A 1170 -12.33 -4.25 38.61
C ASP A 1170 -13.70 -3.53 38.77
N THR A 1171 -14.82 -4.23 38.55
CA THR A 1171 -16.17 -3.62 38.56
C THR A 1171 -16.96 -3.82 39.85
N SER A 1172 -16.40 -4.48 40.88
CA SER A 1172 -17.09 -4.80 42.14
C SER A 1172 -17.15 -3.64 43.16
N SER A 1173 -16.84 -2.40 42.76
CA SER A 1173 -16.79 -1.25 43.69
C SER A 1173 -17.18 0.12 43.08
N ILE A 1174 -17.97 0.15 42.01
CA ILE A 1174 -18.48 1.41 41.41
C ILE A 1174 -19.95 1.20 40.94
N PRO A 1175 -20.90 2.10 41.26
CA PRO A 1175 -22.27 2.01 40.74
C PRO A 1175 -22.38 2.12 39.21
N ASN A 1176 -23.44 1.54 38.65
CA ASN A 1176 -23.68 1.43 37.21
C ASN A 1176 -23.59 2.77 36.45
N SER A 1177 -22.58 2.89 35.58
CA SER A 1177 -22.54 3.88 34.49
C SER A 1177 -22.00 3.23 33.22
N GLY A 1178 -22.91 2.76 32.36
CA GLY A 1178 -22.54 2.02 31.16
C GLY A 1178 -22.05 2.93 30.03
N ASN A 1179 -20.75 2.87 29.69
CA ASN A 1179 -20.19 3.13 28.34
C ASN A 1179 -18.65 2.95 28.29
N VAL A 1180 -18.12 1.71 28.37
CA VAL A 1180 -16.67 1.43 28.24
C VAL A 1180 -16.39 0.29 27.24
N THR A 1181 -16.79 0.48 25.98
CA THR A 1181 -16.56 -0.48 24.88
C THR A 1181 -15.97 0.14 23.61
N HIS A 1182 -15.59 1.42 23.64
CA HIS A 1182 -15.13 2.19 22.45
C HIS A 1182 -13.75 2.84 22.58
N LEU A 1183 -12.84 2.22 23.33
CA LEU A 1183 -11.39 2.54 23.31
C LEU A 1183 -10.55 1.27 23.15
N ALA A 1184 -10.61 0.73 21.94
CA ALA A 1184 -9.69 -0.23 21.33
C ALA A 1184 -9.46 0.20 19.87
#